data_AF-A0A9W6U6L6-F1
#
_entry.id   AF-A0A9W6U6L6-F1
#
_cell.length_a   1.000
_cell.length_b   1.000
_cell.length_c   1.000
_cell.angle_alpha   90.00
_cell.angle_beta   90.00
_cell.angle_gamma   90.00
#
_symmetry.space_group_name_H-M   'P 1'
#
loop_
_entity.id
_entity.type
_entity.pdbx_description
1 polymer ?
#
loop_
_entity_poly.entity_id
_entity_poly.type
_entity_poly.pdbx_seq_one_letter_code
_entity_poly.pdbx_strand_id
1 'polypeptide(L)'
;MRFNYIPLLITVYLHATSDAAEIASARIVADDSTLRLLATKLLDVPPRRVLRYIDENGEERAGVLPVSVVEKARTFLTSSDISPETLARWLKNKKPIDKAFQRMGLLDEASETIFKNKKFLEWLNYADELSAKLGKDTSPVAALTAHYGDETLSRIILAAKRVPDTEDIATKLQTQQIQFWLKNDKSPGDVFMFLELTKAGDKILSNPQFITWLNYADNLTSKYGKETWPIATLTDYYSDLPLLKMLNAAKQVPETESIATRLLAEQVQNWLKIKRSPDAIFKVYELNKLGDKVLTSPQLAIWKNYLQAFNKENPTKKTSLISAISTSYGDDGAYKILQAAKQVAETKSTAKKLEIEQVQYWLKNEKSPEEVFKLTVFGRTGDDLLSSPELSSWTKYLKLFNNEYSDKSTTLIATLSKVYGDEGLIKMLAAAKKVPTTSRMAANLEKAQVQYWLDTRKSTDDVFTLLKLDKGGDDLFRNPLFTNWIKYVDDYHSIYLEEKASLIRVLKKHYTNAVLARMIIDGTLLPSTKHTAQRLQAELFKSWMGVRRPFVKTPDDVFALLKLGKAGDQVFRSSMFTFWTKYLDDYNIANPDRKTSVISALSVSHSDEAVFKFLESAKKIPSTEKLATKLQAEQLEYFLKKRKSPEDVAVVLNVQDKTDANWQKWKNYQRKKRPTEITWSVGSDFRHFTPPASISFKPATDERCIGICGIHFLNEGSISVKPSAHREWDIAAQPVMATVELAVQAVRASTTNDR
;
A
#
# COMPACT_ATOMS: atom_id res chain seq x y z
N MET A 1 15.21 -17.28 -33.99
CA MET A 1 14.32 -16.10 -33.83
C MET A 1 14.61 -15.50 -32.45
N ARG A 2 15.54 -14.54 -32.31
CA ARG A 2 15.31 -13.08 -32.06
C ARG A 2 14.06 -12.84 -31.18
N PHE A 3 14.12 -12.30 -29.96
CA PHE A 3 14.81 -11.08 -29.49
C PHE A 3 15.35 -11.16 -28.04
N ASN A 4 16.38 -10.34 -27.78
CA ASN A 4 17.16 -10.14 -26.55
C ASN A 4 16.46 -9.25 -25.50
N TYR A 5 16.83 -9.40 -24.22
CA TYR A 5 17.19 -8.29 -23.30
C TYR A 5 17.94 -8.83 -22.06
N ILE A 6 19.19 -8.40 -21.86
CA ILE A 6 19.99 -8.50 -20.62
C ILE A 6 20.75 -7.16 -20.47
N PRO A 7 20.97 -6.64 -19.24
CA PRO A 7 21.27 -5.24 -18.94
C PRO A 7 22.78 -4.95 -18.92
N LEU A 8 23.14 -3.66 -19.02
CA LEU A 8 24.53 -3.19 -18.94
C LEU A 8 24.71 -2.19 -17.80
N LEU A 9 25.42 -2.64 -16.77
CA LEU A 9 26.20 -1.86 -15.82
C LEU A 9 27.54 -1.52 -16.48
N ILE A 10 27.99 -0.26 -16.41
CA ILE A 10 29.41 0.08 -16.59
C ILE A 10 29.85 1.00 -15.45
N THR A 11 30.77 0.48 -14.66
CA THR A 11 31.70 1.19 -13.77
C THR A 11 32.97 1.50 -14.56
N VAL A 12 33.51 2.73 -14.46
CA VAL A 12 34.92 3.01 -14.76
C VAL A 12 35.48 3.95 -13.70
N TYR A 13 36.68 3.63 -13.24
CA TYR A 13 37.50 4.29 -12.21
C TYR A 13 38.92 4.50 -12.79
N LEU A 14 39.72 5.38 -12.15
CA LEU A 14 41.16 5.72 -12.35
C LEU A 14 41.50 6.82 -13.38
N HIS A 15 42.48 7.72 -13.19
CA HIS A 15 43.37 8.14 -12.08
C HIS A 15 44.04 9.50 -12.45
N ALA A 16 44.73 10.09 -11.47
CA ALA A 16 45.34 11.44 -11.37
C ALA A 16 46.43 11.85 -12.38
N THR A 17 46.71 13.17 -12.50
CA THR A 17 47.97 13.86 -12.08
C THR A 17 47.86 15.41 -12.19
N SER A 18 48.76 16.11 -11.49
CA SER A 18 48.86 17.55 -11.21
C SER A 18 49.21 18.46 -12.39
N ASP A 19 48.75 19.72 -12.37
CA ASP A 19 49.61 20.93 -12.29
C ASP A 19 48.76 22.23 -12.34
N ALA A 20 49.36 23.31 -11.85
CA ALA A 20 48.75 24.59 -11.51
C ALA A 20 48.59 25.59 -12.67
N ALA A 21 47.79 26.63 -12.39
CA ALA A 21 47.73 27.96 -13.00
C ALA A 21 46.70 28.25 -14.13
N GLU A 22 45.76 29.13 -13.74
CA GLU A 22 45.20 30.29 -14.46
C GLU A 22 44.07 30.19 -15.52
N ILE A 23 43.02 30.98 -15.21
CA ILE A 23 42.08 31.73 -16.09
C ILE A 23 40.98 30.94 -16.81
N ALA A 24 39.73 31.07 -16.32
CA ALA A 24 38.60 31.68 -17.04
C ALA A 24 37.26 31.32 -16.41
N SER A 25 36.53 32.34 -15.98
CA SER A 25 35.16 32.30 -15.46
C SER A 25 34.18 31.87 -16.56
N ALA A 26 33.77 30.61 -16.58
CA ALA A 26 32.70 30.14 -17.46
C ALA A 26 31.33 30.59 -16.92
N ARG A 27 30.77 31.63 -17.56
CA ARG A 27 29.36 32.02 -17.46
C ARG A 27 28.48 30.86 -17.96
N ILE A 28 27.61 30.33 -17.11
CA ILE A 28 26.44 29.58 -17.56
C ILE A 28 25.42 30.61 -18.06
N VAL A 29 25.23 30.65 -19.38
CA VAL A 29 24.13 31.37 -20.02
C VAL A 29 22.86 30.56 -19.77
N ALA A 30 22.00 31.02 -18.86
CA ALA A 30 20.62 30.59 -18.79
C ALA A 30 19.81 31.46 -19.76
N ASP A 31 19.06 30.79 -20.65
CA ASP A 31 18.25 31.38 -21.71
C ASP A 31 17.08 32.23 -21.15
N ASP A 32 17.03 33.50 -21.57
CA ASP A 32 16.06 34.55 -21.19
C ASP A 32 14.59 34.16 -21.49
N SER A 33 14.36 33.15 -22.33
CA SER A 33 13.03 32.66 -22.66
C SER A 33 12.35 31.91 -21.49
N THR A 34 13.13 31.21 -20.65
CA THR A 34 12.60 30.39 -19.54
C THR A 34 12.25 31.22 -18.30
N LEU A 35 12.93 32.35 -18.07
CA LEU A 35 12.62 33.28 -16.99
C LEU A 35 11.34 34.10 -17.28
N ARG A 36 11.05 34.40 -18.54
CA ARG A 36 9.82 35.11 -18.93
C ARG A 36 8.55 34.27 -18.72
N LEU A 37 8.62 32.95 -18.92
CA LEU A 37 7.45 32.07 -18.75
C LEU A 37 7.05 31.85 -17.28
N LEU A 38 8.03 31.87 -16.36
CA LEU A 38 7.79 31.78 -14.91
C LEU A 38 7.30 33.10 -14.30
N ALA A 39 7.71 34.24 -14.86
CA ALA A 39 7.23 35.56 -14.41
C ALA A 39 5.74 35.80 -14.76
N THR A 40 5.23 35.23 -15.86
CA THR A 40 3.82 35.39 -16.27
C THR A 40 2.81 34.50 -15.54
N LYS A 41 3.22 33.58 -14.66
CA LYS A 41 2.30 32.73 -13.88
C LYS A 41 2.20 33.06 -12.38
N LEU A 42 2.95 34.04 -11.90
CA LEU A 42 2.93 34.49 -10.49
C LEU A 42 2.20 35.83 -10.26
N LEU A 43 1.67 36.45 -11.32
CA LEU A 43 0.81 37.64 -11.26
C LEU A 43 -0.64 37.25 -11.53
N ASP A 44 -1.23 36.45 -10.64
CA ASP A 44 -2.69 36.39 -10.53
C ASP A 44 -3.08 36.13 -9.06
N VAL A 45 -3.12 37.23 -8.30
CA VAL A 45 -3.75 37.30 -6.97
C VAL A 45 -4.79 38.42 -7.06
N PRO A 46 -6.06 38.16 -6.72
CA PRO A 46 -7.16 39.09 -6.96
C PRO A 46 -7.05 40.33 -6.08
N PRO A 47 -7.54 41.50 -6.53
CA PRO A 47 -7.54 42.71 -5.72
C PRO A 47 -8.43 42.50 -4.49
N ARG A 48 -7.84 42.60 -3.29
CA ARG A 48 -8.60 42.72 -2.05
C ARG A 48 -9.42 44.03 -2.10
N ARG A 49 -10.74 43.89 -1.99
CA ARG A 49 -11.70 44.98 -1.75
C ARG A 49 -11.22 45.87 -0.61
N VAL A 50 -11.05 47.16 -0.90
CA VAL A 50 -10.92 48.21 0.10
C VAL A 50 -12.29 48.41 0.75
N LEU A 51 -12.37 48.20 2.07
CA LEU A 51 -13.51 48.58 2.88
C LEU A 51 -13.66 50.11 2.85
N ARG A 52 -14.83 50.59 2.44
CA ARG A 52 -15.22 51.99 2.58
C ARG A 52 -15.54 52.23 4.06
N TYR A 53 -14.80 53.13 4.69
CA TYR A 53 -15.17 53.76 5.96
C TYR A 53 -15.86 55.09 5.62
N ILE A 54 -17.07 55.28 6.12
CA ILE A 54 -17.83 56.54 6.05
C ILE A 54 -17.64 57.22 7.41
N ASP A 55 -17.16 58.46 7.43
CA ASP A 55 -17.28 59.32 8.61
C ASP A 55 -18.52 60.23 8.49
N GLU A 56 -19.00 60.72 9.64
CA GLU A 56 -20.35 61.27 9.82
C GLU A 56 -20.60 62.65 9.19
N ASN A 57 -19.67 63.21 8.39
CA ASN A 57 -19.84 64.56 7.83
C ASN A 57 -19.89 64.66 6.29
N GLY A 58 -19.92 63.53 5.56
CA GLY A 58 -20.46 63.50 4.20
C GLY A 58 -19.84 64.45 3.14
N GLU A 59 -18.55 64.80 3.23
CA GLU A 59 -17.85 65.51 2.15
C GLU A 59 -16.90 64.59 1.37
N GLU A 60 -17.22 64.37 0.08
CA GLU A 60 -16.30 63.76 -0.89
C GLU A 60 -15.19 64.76 -1.26
N ARG A 61 -13.92 64.44 -0.96
CA ARG A 61 -12.77 65.11 -1.57
C ARG A 61 -12.19 64.26 -2.69
N ALA A 62 -12.57 64.62 -3.91
CA ALA A 62 -12.06 64.07 -5.15
C ALA A 62 -10.53 64.20 -5.26
N GLY A 63 -9.93 63.20 -5.89
CA GLY A 63 -8.53 63.15 -6.24
C GLY A 63 -8.03 64.39 -6.99
N VAL A 64 -6.77 64.69 -6.71
CA VAL A 64 -5.98 65.80 -7.25
C VAL A 64 -6.10 65.88 -8.78
N LEU A 65 -6.72 66.95 -9.27
CA LEU A 65 -6.68 67.36 -10.68
C LEU A 65 -5.25 67.75 -11.09
N PRO A 66 -4.87 67.62 -12.38
CA PRO A 66 -3.60 68.08 -12.89
C PRO A 66 -3.43 69.58 -12.63
N VAL A 67 -2.22 69.99 -12.26
CA VAL A 67 -1.81 71.39 -12.09
C VAL A 67 -2.45 72.25 -13.17
N SER A 68 -3.32 73.17 -12.76
CA SER A 68 -4.02 74.05 -13.70
C SER A 68 -2.98 74.83 -14.52
N VAL A 69 -3.29 75.05 -15.80
CA VAL A 69 -2.48 75.85 -16.73
C VAL A 69 -2.13 77.23 -16.15
N VAL A 70 -2.94 77.73 -15.20
CA VAL A 70 -2.74 78.99 -14.47
C VAL A 70 -1.59 78.93 -13.45
N GLU A 71 -1.35 77.80 -12.77
CA GLU A 71 -0.20 77.66 -11.86
C GLU A 71 1.11 77.49 -12.63
N LYS A 72 1.10 76.79 -13.77
CA LYS A 72 2.23 76.75 -14.72
C LYS A 72 2.55 78.12 -15.34
N ALA A 73 1.55 78.99 -15.51
CA ALA A 73 1.77 80.35 -16.00
C ALA A 73 2.31 81.30 -14.91
N ARG A 74 2.06 81.02 -13.61
CA ARG A 74 2.56 81.84 -12.50
C ARG A 74 4.04 81.64 -12.21
N THR A 75 4.61 80.47 -12.48
CA THR A 75 6.06 80.23 -12.34
C THR A 75 6.89 81.06 -13.33
N PHE A 76 6.30 81.48 -14.46
CA PHE A 76 6.93 82.37 -15.45
C PHE A 76 6.82 83.87 -15.13
N LEU A 77 6.02 84.28 -14.13
CA LEU A 77 5.70 85.69 -13.87
C LEU A 77 6.19 86.21 -12.50
N THR A 78 6.97 85.44 -11.75
CA THR A 78 7.57 85.88 -10.48
C THR A 78 9.07 86.09 -10.63
N SER A 79 9.54 87.29 -10.26
CA SER A 79 10.97 87.66 -10.14
C SER A 79 11.83 86.51 -9.63
N SER A 80 12.98 86.29 -10.27
CA SER A 80 13.93 85.22 -10.02
C SER A 80 14.55 85.24 -8.61
N ASP A 81 14.46 86.36 -7.89
CA ASP A 81 14.95 86.51 -6.52
C ASP A 81 13.78 86.77 -5.56
N ILE A 82 13.63 85.86 -4.59
CA ILE A 82 12.66 85.98 -3.50
C ILE A 82 13.32 86.81 -2.39
N SER A 83 12.75 87.98 -2.09
CA SER A 83 13.31 88.86 -1.06
C SER A 83 13.04 88.34 0.37
N PRO A 84 13.89 88.68 1.36
CA PRO A 84 13.65 88.35 2.77
C PRO A 84 12.27 88.80 3.29
N GLU A 85 11.76 89.94 2.81
CA GLU A 85 10.43 90.46 3.18
C GLU A 85 9.31 89.55 2.65
N THR A 86 9.53 88.90 1.51
CA THR A 86 8.59 87.95 0.91
C THR A 86 8.53 86.66 1.73
N LEU A 87 9.68 86.14 2.17
CA LEU A 87 9.77 85.00 3.08
C LEU A 87 9.11 85.30 4.44
N ALA A 88 9.39 86.46 5.03
CA ALA A 88 8.75 86.89 6.27
C ALA A 88 7.22 86.99 6.14
N ARG A 89 6.72 87.48 5.00
CA ARG A 89 5.29 87.52 4.70
C ARG A 89 4.70 86.12 4.55
N TRP A 90 5.40 85.20 3.88
CA TRP A 90 4.94 83.81 3.74
C TRP A 90 4.91 83.09 5.09
N LEU A 91 5.86 83.40 5.98
CA LEU A 91 5.91 82.85 7.33
C LEU A 91 4.77 83.39 8.20
N LYS A 92 4.49 84.70 8.14
CA LYS A 92 3.34 85.33 8.81
C LYS A 92 2.01 84.73 8.34
N ASN A 93 1.88 84.50 7.05
CA ASN A 93 0.65 83.97 6.44
C ASN A 93 0.57 82.44 6.48
N LYS A 94 1.51 81.74 7.14
CA LYS A 94 1.56 80.28 7.26
C LYS A 94 1.41 79.57 5.91
N LYS A 95 2.08 80.09 4.86
CA LYS A 95 2.02 79.47 3.54
C LYS A 95 2.53 78.02 3.62
N PRO A 96 1.85 77.03 3.01
CA PRO A 96 2.32 75.65 3.03
C PRO A 96 3.73 75.46 2.44
N ILE A 97 4.53 74.59 3.07
CA ILE A 97 5.94 74.33 2.72
C ILE A 97 6.08 73.86 1.26
N ASP A 98 5.17 73.00 0.80
CA ASP A 98 5.10 72.49 -0.58
C ASP A 98 4.83 73.61 -1.60
N LYS A 99 3.91 74.53 -1.27
CA LYS A 99 3.59 75.68 -2.12
C LYS A 99 4.72 76.70 -2.18
N ALA A 100 5.46 76.86 -1.09
CA ALA A 100 6.69 77.64 -1.10
C ALA A 100 7.74 76.99 -2.01
N PHE A 101 7.95 75.67 -1.89
CA PHE A 101 8.90 74.90 -2.72
C PHE A 101 8.61 75.05 -4.21
N GLN A 102 7.34 74.89 -4.61
CA GLN A 102 6.87 75.08 -5.99
C GLN A 102 7.13 76.50 -6.51
N ARG A 103 6.83 77.52 -5.70
CA ARG A 103 7.03 78.92 -6.09
C ARG A 103 8.50 79.34 -6.19
N MET A 104 9.39 78.66 -5.48
CA MET A 104 10.83 78.90 -5.59
C MET A 104 11.43 78.29 -6.87
N GLY A 105 10.65 77.54 -7.66
CA GLY A 105 11.10 76.91 -8.90
C GLY A 105 12.02 75.71 -8.66
N LEU A 106 11.93 75.06 -7.51
CA LEU A 106 12.82 73.96 -7.09
C LEU A 106 12.37 72.57 -7.60
N LEU A 107 11.46 72.52 -8.58
CA LEU A 107 10.78 71.27 -8.99
C LEU A 107 11.61 70.37 -9.93
N ASP A 108 12.60 70.95 -10.64
CA ASP A 108 13.33 70.24 -11.70
C ASP A 108 14.71 69.71 -11.24
N GLU A 109 15.10 69.88 -9.97
CA GLU A 109 16.44 69.57 -9.44
C GLU A 109 16.47 68.31 -8.56
N ALA A 110 16.26 67.13 -9.15
CA ALA A 110 16.35 65.85 -8.43
C ALA A 110 17.79 65.27 -8.36
N SER A 111 18.77 66.04 -7.87
CA SER A 111 20.15 65.57 -7.72
C SER A 111 20.85 66.16 -6.48
N GLU A 112 22.02 65.62 -6.10
CA GLU A 112 22.80 66.14 -4.97
C GLU A 112 23.21 67.62 -5.11
N THR A 113 23.16 68.20 -6.32
CA THR A 113 23.48 69.61 -6.53
C THR A 113 22.43 70.55 -5.94
N ILE A 114 21.22 70.07 -5.65
CA ILE A 114 20.16 70.86 -5.02
C ILE A 114 20.61 71.44 -3.67
N PHE A 115 21.49 70.75 -2.94
CA PHE A 115 22.00 71.22 -1.65
C PHE A 115 22.99 72.38 -1.78
N LYS A 116 23.50 72.65 -2.98
CA LYS A 116 24.31 73.85 -3.28
C LYS A 116 23.45 75.00 -3.82
N ASN A 117 22.19 74.76 -4.13
CA ASN A 117 21.28 75.79 -4.62
C ASN A 117 20.89 76.74 -3.49
N LYS A 118 21.27 78.02 -3.62
CA LYS A 118 20.96 79.05 -2.64
C LYS A 118 19.45 79.15 -2.32
N LYS A 119 18.59 79.01 -3.35
CA LYS A 119 17.13 79.04 -3.19
C LYS A 119 16.63 77.86 -2.36
N PHE A 120 17.25 76.69 -2.50
CA PHE A 120 16.93 75.53 -1.68
C PHE A 120 17.29 75.76 -0.21
N LEU A 121 18.45 76.37 0.07
CA LEU A 121 18.85 76.70 1.45
C LEU A 121 17.93 77.74 2.10
N GLU A 122 17.53 78.76 1.34
CA GLU A 122 16.56 79.77 1.77
C GLU A 122 15.18 79.13 2.04
N TRP A 123 14.74 78.22 1.16
CA TRP A 123 13.51 77.46 1.37
C TRP A 123 13.60 76.54 2.58
N LEU A 124 14.72 75.85 2.79
CA LEU A 124 14.89 74.91 3.91
C LEU A 124 14.83 75.65 5.24
N ASN A 125 15.49 76.82 5.36
CA ASN A 125 15.39 77.67 6.53
C ASN A 125 13.95 78.14 6.78
N TYR A 126 13.26 78.60 5.73
CA TYR A 126 11.86 78.97 5.81
C TYR A 126 10.98 77.80 6.30
N ALA A 127 11.21 76.61 5.76
CA ALA A 127 10.47 75.40 6.11
C ALA A 127 10.71 75.01 7.57
N ASP A 128 11.97 75.04 8.04
CA ASP A 128 12.32 74.77 9.44
C ASP A 128 11.68 75.81 10.39
N GLU A 129 11.72 77.10 10.07
CA GLU A 129 11.08 78.15 10.86
C GLU A 129 9.56 77.97 10.94
N LEU A 130 8.93 77.59 9.82
CA LEU A 130 7.50 77.35 9.79
C LEU A 130 7.13 76.09 10.58
N SER A 131 7.90 75.01 10.43
CA SER A 131 7.76 73.77 11.20
C SER A 131 7.87 74.01 12.70
N ALA A 132 8.81 74.84 13.14
CA ALA A 132 8.95 75.23 14.54
C ALA A 132 7.74 76.00 15.08
N LYS A 133 7.09 76.83 14.23
CA LYS A 133 5.91 77.64 14.62
C LYS A 133 4.60 76.87 14.62
N LEU A 134 4.42 75.92 13.70
CA LEU A 134 3.16 75.18 13.52
C LEU A 134 3.13 73.83 14.27
N GLY A 135 4.28 73.31 14.67
CA GLY A 135 4.40 72.00 15.31
C GLY A 135 4.43 70.82 14.33
N LYS A 136 4.34 69.61 14.90
CA LYS A 136 4.81 68.31 14.37
C LYS A 136 4.29 67.86 12.99
N ASP A 137 3.29 68.50 12.39
CA ASP A 137 2.65 68.03 11.15
C ASP A 137 3.15 68.72 9.88
N THR A 138 4.07 69.68 10.02
CA THR A 138 4.77 70.31 8.91
C THR A 138 6.26 70.05 9.05
N SER A 139 6.88 69.39 8.07
CA SER A 139 8.31 69.07 8.06
C SER A 139 8.86 69.30 6.65
N PRO A 140 10.08 69.87 6.49
CA PRO A 140 10.71 70.01 5.18
C PRO A 140 10.83 68.66 4.47
N VAL A 141 11.19 67.61 5.21
CA VAL A 141 11.30 66.25 4.65
C VAL A 141 9.95 65.72 4.18
N ALA A 142 8.85 66.00 4.87
CA ALA A 142 7.53 65.53 4.41
C ALA A 142 7.19 66.11 3.01
N ALA A 143 7.52 67.39 2.77
CA ALA A 143 7.36 68.01 1.47
C ALA A 143 8.31 67.40 0.42
N LEU A 144 9.59 67.21 0.76
CA LEU A 144 10.56 66.58 -0.14
C LEU A 144 10.18 65.13 -0.47
N THR A 145 9.71 64.35 0.50
CA THR A 145 9.22 62.98 0.30
C THR A 145 7.98 62.97 -0.59
N ALA A 146 7.06 63.91 -0.43
CA ALA A 146 5.89 64.02 -1.31
C ALA A 146 6.26 64.31 -2.78
N HIS A 147 7.40 64.97 -3.02
CA HIS A 147 7.89 65.29 -4.36
C HIS A 147 8.77 64.20 -4.96
N TYR A 148 9.79 63.73 -4.22
CA TYR A 148 10.80 62.80 -4.73
C TYR A 148 10.50 61.33 -4.42
N GLY A 149 9.68 61.06 -3.41
CA GLY A 149 9.55 59.74 -2.80
C GLY A 149 10.66 59.44 -1.79
N ASP A 150 10.40 58.52 -0.86
CA ASP A 150 11.31 58.17 0.24
C ASP A 150 12.67 57.66 -0.24
N GLU A 151 12.67 56.72 -1.20
CA GLU A 151 13.89 56.10 -1.73
C GLU A 151 14.76 57.09 -2.49
N THR A 152 14.19 57.84 -3.44
CA THR A 152 14.92 58.83 -4.24
C THR A 152 15.49 59.93 -3.35
N LEU A 153 14.70 60.45 -2.40
CA LEU A 153 15.16 61.47 -1.47
C LEU A 153 16.32 60.95 -0.62
N SER A 154 16.21 59.73 -0.09
CA SER A 154 17.29 59.15 0.72
C SER A 154 18.57 58.98 -0.09
N ARG A 155 18.48 58.49 -1.33
CA ARG A 155 19.63 58.40 -2.24
C ARG A 155 20.31 59.75 -2.49
N ILE A 156 19.53 60.80 -2.75
CA ILE A 156 20.04 62.17 -2.96
C ILE A 156 20.75 62.68 -1.69
N ILE A 157 20.15 62.46 -0.51
CA ILE A 157 20.75 62.83 0.78
C ILE A 157 22.05 62.05 1.03
N LEU A 158 22.06 60.73 0.81
CA LEU A 158 23.24 59.88 1.02
C LEU A 158 24.39 60.23 0.07
N ALA A 159 24.08 60.62 -1.17
CA ALA A 159 25.08 61.13 -2.11
C ALA A 159 25.67 62.46 -1.62
N ALA A 160 24.83 63.40 -1.19
CA ALA A 160 25.27 64.69 -0.66
C ALA A 160 26.06 64.59 0.65
N LYS A 161 25.82 63.56 1.47
CA LYS A 161 26.65 63.28 2.66
C LYS A 161 28.09 62.89 2.32
N ARG A 162 28.38 62.48 1.08
CA ARG A 162 29.74 62.14 0.63
C ARG A 162 30.52 63.36 0.13
N VAL A 163 29.86 64.50 0.00
CA VAL A 163 30.46 65.76 -0.47
C VAL A 163 30.64 66.69 0.73
N PRO A 164 31.88 67.08 1.08
CA PRO A 164 32.16 67.86 2.29
C PRO A 164 31.31 69.14 2.43
N ASP A 165 31.14 69.91 1.35
CA ASP A 165 30.37 71.16 1.34
C ASP A 165 28.88 70.98 1.72
N THR A 166 28.33 69.78 1.54
CA THR A 166 26.90 69.49 1.73
C THR A 166 26.64 68.50 2.87
N GLU A 167 27.69 68.02 3.54
CA GLU A 167 27.61 66.96 4.55
C GLU A 167 26.72 67.35 5.74
N ASP A 168 26.87 68.57 6.26
CA ASP A 168 26.13 69.06 7.42
C ASP A 168 24.62 69.13 7.15
N ILE A 169 24.25 69.74 6.02
CA ILE A 169 22.85 69.89 5.61
C ILE A 169 22.23 68.53 5.30
N ALA A 170 22.97 67.66 4.60
CA ALA A 170 22.51 66.31 4.30
C ALA A 170 22.37 65.45 5.57
N THR A 171 23.25 65.59 6.55
CA THR A 171 23.15 64.91 7.85
C THR A 171 21.95 65.41 8.67
N LYS A 172 21.68 66.71 8.66
CA LYS A 172 20.47 67.30 9.25
C LYS A 172 19.21 66.71 8.59
N LEU A 173 19.16 66.70 7.27
CA LEU A 173 18.01 66.17 6.52
C LEU A 173 17.84 64.66 6.70
N GLN A 174 18.92 63.89 6.75
CA GLN A 174 18.86 62.47 7.07
C GLN A 174 18.25 62.25 8.48
N THR A 175 18.65 63.06 9.45
CA THR A 175 18.08 62.98 10.81
C THR A 175 16.58 63.27 10.79
N GLN A 176 16.16 64.33 10.09
CA GLN A 176 14.74 64.65 9.91
C GLN A 176 14.01 63.51 9.17
N GLN A 177 14.65 62.84 8.21
CA GLN A 177 14.11 61.71 7.45
C GLN A 177 13.87 60.48 8.31
N ILE A 178 14.83 60.09 9.15
CA ILE A 178 14.66 58.99 10.12
C ILE A 178 13.50 59.28 11.08
N GLN A 179 13.41 60.51 11.62
CA GLN A 179 12.31 60.89 12.51
C GLN A 179 10.95 60.89 11.81
N PHE A 180 10.92 61.34 10.54
CA PHE A 180 9.73 61.29 9.72
C PHE A 180 9.27 59.84 9.49
N TRP A 181 10.18 58.92 9.17
CA TRP A 181 9.87 57.50 9.01
C TRP A 181 9.37 56.86 10.31
N LEU A 182 9.99 57.19 11.45
CA LEU A 182 9.56 56.71 12.77
C LEU A 182 8.13 57.14 13.09
N LYS A 183 7.79 58.41 12.84
CA LYS A 183 6.44 58.95 13.11
C LYS A 183 5.37 58.29 12.23
N ASN A 184 5.74 57.85 11.03
CA ASN A 184 4.83 57.27 10.05
C ASN A 184 4.89 55.74 10.02
N ASP A 185 5.44 55.09 11.06
CA ASP A 185 5.50 53.63 11.21
C ASP A 185 6.06 52.91 9.96
N LYS A 186 7.07 53.50 9.27
CA LYS A 186 7.66 52.85 8.09
C LYS A 186 8.31 51.53 8.50
N SER A 187 8.13 50.47 7.71
CA SER A 187 8.66 49.16 8.09
C SER A 187 10.20 49.16 8.07
N PRO A 188 10.86 48.40 8.96
CA PRO A 188 12.31 48.21 8.87
C PRO A 188 12.78 47.71 7.50
N GLY A 189 11.97 46.93 6.79
CA GLY A 189 12.27 46.48 5.43
C GLY A 189 12.31 47.63 4.42
N ASP A 190 11.35 48.54 4.47
CA ASP A 190 11.34 49.72 3.59
C ASP A 190 12.54 50.63 3.89
N VAL A 191 12.81 50.89 5.17
CA VAL A 191 13.94 51.75 5.58
C VAL A 191 15.29 51.10 5.24
N PHE A 192 15.38 49.77 5.29
CA PHE A 192 16.57 49.04 4.82
C PHE A 192 16.85 49.31 3.33
N MET A 193 15.81 49.32 2.51
CA MET A 193 15.90 49.68 1.09
C MET A 193 16.23 51.16 0.88
N PHE A 194 15.54 52.06 1.60
CA PHE A 194 15.74 53.50 1.47
C PHE A 194 17.18 53.92 1.81
N LEU A 195 17.81 53.26 2.79
CA LEU A 195 19.20 53.50 3.17
C LEU A 195 20.24 52.82 2.24
N GLU A 196 19.80 52.32 1.08
CA GLU A 196 20.61 51.63 0.08
C GLU A 196 21.38 50.41 0.61
N LEU A 197 20.91 49.78 1.69
CA LEU A 197 21.60 48.64 2.31
C LEU A 197 21.55 47.38 1.45
N THR A 198 20.58 47.27 0.54
CA THR A 198 20.52 46.22 -0.48
C THR A 198 21.68 46.26 -1.48
N LYS A 199 22.40 47.40 -1.58
CA LYS A 199 23.57 47.56 -2.45
C LYS A 199 24.90 47.40 -1.72
N ALA A 200 24.87 47.16 -0.40
CA ALA A 200 26.07 47.14 0.44
C ALA A 200 26.92 45.86 0.31
N GLY A 201 26.35 44.77 -0.22
CA GLY A 201 27.02 43.48 -0.38
C GLY A 201 27.57 42.93 0.93
N ASP A 202 28.70 42.22 0.87
CA ASP A 202 29.27 41.49 2.02
C ASP A 202 29.78 42.39 3.16
N LYS A 203 29.99 43.68 2.91
CA LYS A 203 30.46 44.66 3.91
C LYS A 203 29.33 45.41 4.61
N ILE A 204 28.09 44.92 4.50
CA ILE A 204 26.91 45.57 5.07
C ILE A 204 27.04 45.85 6.58
N LEU A 205 27.61 44.93 7.35
CA LEU A 205 27.75 45.06 8.81
C LEU A 205 28.72 46.18 9.22
N SER A 206 29.64 46.57 8.33
CA SER A 206 30.55 47.70 8.52
C SER A 206 30.03 49.00 7.91
N ASN A 207 28.88 48.98 7.23
CA ASN A 207 28.29 50.17 6.63
C ASN A 207 27.66 51.06 7.74
N PRO A 208 28.04 52.34 7.87
CA PRO A 208 27.43 53.24 8.86
C PRO A 208 25.91 53.33 8.77
N GLN A 209 25.34 53.21 7.57
CA GLN A 209 23.89 53.21 7.36
C GLN A 209 23.20 52.00 7.99
N PHE A 210 23.92 50.89 8.17
CA PHE A 210 23.40 49.70 8.83
C PHE A 210 23.18 49.96 10.33
N ILE A 211 24.09 50.70 10.98
CA ILE A 211 23.92 51.13 12.37
C ILE A 211 22.75 52.10 12.50
N THR A 212 22.61 53.04 11.56
CA THR A 212 21.45 53.93 11.49
C THR A 212 20.14 53.13 11.40
N TRP A 213 20.11 52.09 10.56
CA TRP A 213 18.96 51.21 10.40
C TRP A 213 18.66 50.36 11.64
N LEU A 214 19.67 49.80 12.31
CA LEU A 214 19.49 49.06 13.56
C LEU A 214 18.89 49.97 14.66
N ASN A 215 19.45 51.18 14.81
CA ASN A 215 18.93 52.16 15.76
C ASN A 215 17.50 52.59 15.41
N TYR A 216 17.15 52.67 14.12
CA TYR A 216 15.78 52.95 13.69
C TYR A 216 14.81 51.86 14.18
N ALA A 217 15.13 50.59 13.93
CA ALA A 217 14.31 49.47 14.39
C ALA A 217 14.20 49.42 15.93
N ASP A 218 15.31 49.64 16.65
CA ASP A 218 15.31 49.71 18.11
C ASP A 218 14.41 50.83 18.65
N ASN A 219 14.39 51.99 17.97
CA ASN A 219 13.51 53.10 18.33
C ASN A 219 12.03 52.77 18.07
N LEU A 220 11.69 52.07 16.98
CA LEU A 220 10.31 51.60 16.76
C LEU A 220 9.83 50.71 17.91
N THR A 221 10.68 49.81 18.39
CA THR A 221 10.35 48.93 19.50
C THR A 221 10.30 49.65 20.85
N SER A 222 11.35 50.40 21.20
CA SER A 222 11.46 51.03 22.52
C SER A 222 10.57 52.26 22.72
N LYS A 223 10.36 53.09 21.68
CA LYS A 223 9.63 54.37 21.80
C LYS A 223 8.19 54.31 21.32
N TYR A 224 7.90 53.43 20.37
CA TYR A 224 6.58 53.33 19.74
C TYR A 224 5.87 52.00 19.99
N GLY A 225 6.48 51.10 20.77
CA GLY A 225 5.88 49.82 21.15
C GLY A 225 5.69 48.85 19.99
N LYS A 226 6.32 49.10 18.84
CA LYS A 226 6.25 48.23 17.66
C LYS A 226 7.35 47.18 17.78
N GLU A 227 7.00 45.98 18.24
CA GLU A 227 7.96 44.88 18.29
C GLU A 227 8.53 44.61 16.88
N THR A 228 9.81 44.92 16.69
CA THR A 228 10.52 44.70 15.43
C THR A 228 11.74 43.83 15.67
N TRP A 229 12.09 43.05 14.65
CA TRP A 229 13.22 42.14 14.69
C TRP A 229 14.08 42.45 13.46
N PRO A 230 15.13 43.28 13.56
CA PRO A 230 16.01 43.58 12.43
C PRO A 230 16.47 42.31 11.72
N ILE A 231 16.79 41.28 12.49
CA ILE A 231 17.20 39.98 11.96
C ILE A 231 16.17 39.32 11.02
N ALA A 232 14.87 39.59 11.18
CA ALA A 232 13.83 39.06 10.29
C ALA A 232 13.98 39.67 8.88
N THR A 233 14.19 40.98 8.78
CA THR A 233 14.46 41.65 7.49
C THR A 233 15.73 41.10 6.83
N LEU A 234 16.79 40.84 7.61
CA LEU A 234 18.01 40.23 7.08
C LEU A 234 17.78 38.78 6.64
N THR A 235 16.95 38.02 7.36
CA THR A 235 16.59 36.65 7.00
C THR A 235 15.82 36.63 5.69
N ASP A 236 14.88 37.55 5.48
CA ASP A 236 14.12 37.67 4.24
C ASP A 236 15.02 38.03 3.04
N TYR A 237 16.04 38.86 3.26
CA TYR A 237 16.95 39.29 2.21
C TYR A 237 18.05 38.26 1.88
N TYR A 238 18.72 37.71 2.89
CA TYR A 238 19.89 36.83 2.72
C TYR A 238 19.57 35.33 2.81
N SER A 239 18.38 34.95 3.29
CA SER A 239 18.06 33.59 3.77
C SER A 239 18.92 33.15 4.97
N ASP A 240 18.44 32.16 5.73
CA ASP A 240 19.07 31.80 7.02
C ASP A 240 20.51 31.29 6.90
N LEU A 241 20.81 30.41 5.92
CA LEU A 241 22.14 29.78 5.83
C LEU A 241 23.23 30.78 5.39
N PRO A 242 23.04 31.59 4.32
CA PRO A 242 24.02 32.63 3.97
C PRO A 242 24.17 33.68 5.08
N LEU A 243 23.07 34.11 5.69
CA LEU A 243 23.11 35.06 6.81
C LEU A 243 23.89 34.51 8.01
N LEU A 244 23.64 33.26 8.40
CA LEU A 244 24.35 32.60 9.48
C LEU A 244 25.87 32.52 9.19
N LYS A 245 26.26 32.23 7.95
CA LYS A 245 27.68 32.21 7.53
C LYS A 245 28.30 33.61 7.61
N MET A 246 27.59 34.63 7.11
CA MET A 246 28.00 36.03 7.17
C MET A 246 28.19 36.50 8.62
N LEU A 247 27.21 36.25 9.50
CA LEU A 247 27.28 36.66 10.90
C LEU A 247 28.37 35.92 11.68
N ASN A 248 28.58 34.63 11.43
CA ASN A 248 29.67 33.89 12.08
C ASN A 248 31.04 34.41 11.65
N ALA A 249 31.22 34.79 10.38
CA ALA A 249 32.46 35.41 9.92
C ALA A 249 32.65 36.80 10.56
N ALA A 250 31.60 37.63 10.58
CA ALA A 250 31.63 38.95 11.20
C ALA A 250 31.85 38.89 12.72
N LYS A 251 31.44 37.81 13.39
CA LYS A 251 31.72 37.58 14.81
C LYS A 251 33.21 37.39 15.10
N GLN A 252 34.01 36.95 14.13
CA GLN A 252 35.47 36.80 14.29
C GLN A 252 36.25 38.11 14.06
N VAL A 253 35.58 39.17 13.62
CA VAL A 253 36.20 40.47 13.31
C VAL A 253 35.87 41.44 14.45
N PRO A 254 36.87 42.00 15.17
CA PRO A 254 36.64 42.85 16.34
C PRO A 254 35.65 44.00 16.11
N GLU A 255 35.72 44.65 14.95
CA GLU A 255 34.88 45.80 14.61
C GLU A 255 33.40 45.43 14.46
N THR A 256 33.09 44.18 14.09
CA THR A 256 31.71 43.71 13.85
C THR A 256 31.22 42.68 14.87
N GLU A 257 32.07 42.28 15.82
CA GLU A 257 31.79 41.20 16.77
C GLU A 257 30.53 41.46 17.60
N SER A 258 30.39 42.68 18.13
CA SER A 258 29.25 43.06 18.97
C SER A 258 27.92 42.97 18.21
N ILE A 259 27.89 43.51 16.98
CA ILE A 259 26.71 43.51 16.12
C ILE A 259 26.36 42.09 15.69
N ALA A 260 27.35 41.31 15.27
CA ALA A 260 27.16 39.93 14.86
C ALA A 260 26.65 39.06 16.01
N THR A 261 27.20 39.23 17.22
CA THR A 261 26.77 38.50 18.42
C THR A 261 25.33 38.85 18.79
N ARG A 262 24.97 40.13 18.74
CA ARG A 262 23.59 40.60 18.94
C ARG A 262 22.64 39.96 17.92
N LEU A 263 22.96 40.04 16.63
CA LEU A 263 22.11 39.53 15.54
C LEU A 263 21.95 38.00 15.57
N LEU A 264 23.00 37.26 15.94
CA LEU A 264 22.92 35.80 16.15
C LEU A 264 21.98 35.44 17.32
N ALA A 265 21.99 36.22 18.40
CA ALA A 265 21.07 36.03 19.51
C ALA A 265 19.62 36.37 19.12
N GLU A 266 19.42 37.48 18.40
CA GLU A 266 18.12 37.85 17.85
C GLU A 266 17.58 36.79 16.87
N GLN A 267 18.44 36.15 16.07
CA GLN A 267 18.03 35.11 15.12
C GLN A 267 17.34 33.94 15.83
N VAL A 268 17.90 33.48 16.96
CA VAL A 268 17.34 32.40 17.76
C VAL A 268 15.97 32.79 18.31
N GLN A 269 15.83 34.02 18.82
CA GLN A 269 14.56 34.53 19.34
C GLN A 269 13.51 34.69 18.24
N ASN A 270 13.90 35.21 17.07
CA ASN A 270 13.03 35.30 15.91
C ASN A 270 12.51 33.92 15.49
N TRP A 271 13.39 32.91 15.41
CA TRP A 271 13.00 31.53 15.11
C TRP A 271 12.01 30.95 16.13
N LEU A 272 12.20 31.21 17.43
CA LEU A 272 11.26 30.80 18.47
C LEU A 272 9.90 31.50 18.32
N LYS A 273 9.92 32.82 18.10
CA LYS A 273 8.71 33.65 17.93
C LYS A 273 7.85 33.18 16.76
N ILE A 274 8.48 32.93 15.60
CA ILE A 274 7.79 32.41 14.41
C ILE A 274 7.57 30.90 14.46
N LYS A 275 7.94 30.23 15.57
CA LYS A 275 7.77 28.79 15.83
C LYS A 275 8.40 27.92 14.74
N ARG A 276 9.59 28.30 14.28
CA ARG A 276 10.32 27.54 13.27
C ARG A 276 10.69 26.16 13.82
N SER A 277 10.36 25.09 13.10
CA SER A 277 10.54 23.73 13.64
C SER A 277 12.03 23.42 13.85
N PRO A 278 12.39 22.65 14.90
CA PRO A 278 13.76 22.18 15.07
C PRO A 278 14.29 21.41 13.85
N ASP A 279 13.44 20.69 13.11
CA ASP A 279 13.85 20.00 11.88
C ASP A 279 14.30 20.98 10.78
N ALA A 280 13.67 22.14 10.65
CA ALA A 280 14.11 23.19 9.73
C ALA A 280 15.45 23.78 10.17
N ILE A 281 15.61 24.06 11.47
CA ILE A 281 16.85 24.59 12.03
C ILE A 281 18.00 23.56 11.91
N PHE A 282 17.71 22.27 11.97
CA PHE A 282 18.68 21.21 11.74
C PHE A 282 19.31 21.31 10.35
N LYS A 283 18.50 21.64 9.34
CA LYS A 283 18.95 21.87 7.95
C LYS A 283 19.71 23.19 7.80
N VAL A 284 19.31 24.25 8.51
CA VAL A 284 20.04 25.54 8.53
C VAL A 284 21.47 25.35 9.03
N TYR A 285 21.69 24.50 10.03
CA TYR A 285 23.03 24.16 10.49
C TYR A 285 23.75 23.09 9.64
N GLU A 286 23.18 22.73 8.48
CA GLU A 286 23.67 21.69 7.57
C GLU A 286 23.89 20.32 8.25
N LEU A 287 23.24 20.08 9.39
CA LEU A 287 23.38 18.85 10.18
C LEU A 287 22.82 17.63 9.46
N ASN A 288 21.96 17.82 8.47
CA ASN A 288 21.41 16.78 7.60
C ASN A 288 22.38 16.31 6.49
N LYS A 289 23.56 16.95 6.35
CA LYS A 289 24.56 16.60 5.34
C LYS A 289 25.78 15.87 5.92
N LEU A 290 25.85 15.73 7.25
CA LEU A 290 27.04 15.22 7.95
C LEU A 290 27.12 13.69 8.04
N GLY A 291 26.01 12.99 7.83
CA GLY A 291 25.92 11.53 8.00
C GLY A 291 26.35 11.14 9.41
N ASP A 292 27.27 10.16 9.50
CA ASP A 292 27.75 9.60 10.76
C ASP A 292 28.47 10.63 11.66
N LYS A 293 28.94 11.75 11.10
CA LYS A 293 29.60 12.84 11.84
C LYS A 293 28.63 13.80 12.52
N VAL A 294 27.32 13.59 12.36
CA VAL A 294 26.31 14.51 12.92
C VAL A 294 26.39 14.62 14.45
N LEU A 295 26.74 13.54 15.15
CA LEU A 295 26.81 13.50 16.61
C LEU A 295 28.05 14.17 17.21
N THR A 296 29.09 14.39 16.40
CA THR A 296 30.32 15.11 16.80
C THR A 296 30.35 16.55 16.30
N SER A 297 29.33 16.98 15.56
CA SER A 297 29.26 18.35 15.04
C SER A 297 29.14 19.37 16.18
N PRO A 298 29.96 20.44 16.21
CA PRO A 298 29.80 21.52 17.18
C PRO A 298 28.45 22.24 17.02
N GLN A 299 27.90 22.26 15.81
CA GLN A 299 26.60 22.88 15.52
C GLN A 299 25.44 22.12 16.17
N LEU A 300 25.63 20.83 16.50
CA LEU A 300 24.62 20.05 17.20
C LEU A 300 24.35 20.58 18.61
N ALA A 301 25.36 21.13 19.29
CA ALA A 301 25.18 21.72 20.62
C ALA A 301 24.27 22.96 20.55
N ILE A 302 24.49 23.81 19.55
CA ILE A 302 23.66 25.00 19.30
C ILE A 302 22.22 24.58 18.96
N TRP A 303 22.07 23.60 18.07
CA TRP A 303 20.76 23.05 17.72
C TRP A 303 20.03 22.44 18.93
N LYS A 304 20.74 21.72 19.81
CA LYS A 304 20.15 21.15 21.05
C LYS A 304 19.63 22.22 21.99
N ASN A 305 20.34 23.33 22.14
CA ASN A 305 19.88 24.47 22.95
C ASN A 305 18.59 25.07 22.35
N TYR A 306 18.53 25.23 21.03
CA TYR A 306 17.31 25.66 20.33
C TYR A 306 16.15 24.67 20.55
N LEU A 307 16.40 23.37 20.39
CA LEU A 307 15.41 22.32 20.62
C LEU A 307 14.82 22.39 22.04
N GLN A 308 15.67 22.61 23.06
CA GLN A 308 15.22 22.74 24.45
C GLN A 308 14.31 23.95 24.65
N ALA A 309 14.70 25.12 24.12
CA ALA A 309 13.89 26.33 24.18
C ALA A 309 12.55 26.15 23.42
N PHE A 310 12.60 25.61 22.21
CA PHE A 310 11.41 25.34 21.39
C PHE A 310 10.44 24.39 22.10
N ASN A 311 10.93 23.29 22.67
CA ASN A 311 10.11 22.31 23.38
C ASN A 311 9.52 22.84 24.69
N LYS A 312 10.19 23.80 25.33
CA LYS A 312 9.69 24.50 26.52
C LYS A 312 8.51 25.42 26.17
N GLU A 313 8.64 26.16 25.06
CA GLU A 313 7.60 27.09 24.60
C GLU A 313 6.45 26.41 23.85
N ASN A 314 6.68 25.21 23.28
CA ASN A 314 5.71 24.49 22.46
C ASN A 314 5.44 23.07 23.02
N PRO A 315 4.84 22.93 24.22
CA PRO A 315 4.74 21.65 24.92
C PRO A 315 3.92 20.59 24.19
N THR A 316 2.99 20.99 23.31
CA THR A 316 2.15 20.10 22.49
C THR A 316 2.82 19.65 21.19
N LYS A 317 3.89 20.33 20.75
CA LYS A 317 4.62 20.05 19.50
C LYS A 317 6.07 19.63 19.77
N LYS A 318 6.32 19.02 20.93
CA LYS A 318 7.66 18.58 21.31
C LYS A 318 8.23 17.59 20.28
N THR A 319 9.48 17.81 19.91
CA THR A 319 10.28 16.90 19.08
C THR A 319 11.56 16.51 19.83
N SER A 320 12.38 15.65 19.25
CA SER A 320 13.62 15.14 19.85
C SER A 320 14.76 15.13 18.83
N LEU A 321 15.98 14.94 19.32
CA LEU A 321 17.14 14.76 18.44
C LEU A 321 16.93 13.54 17.52
N ILE A 322 16.47 12.42 18.05
CA ILE A 322 16.25 11.23 17.22
C ILE A 322 15.18 11.47 16.14
N SER A 323 14.12 12.23 16.44
CA SER A 323 13.11 12.60 15.46
C SER A 323 13.69 13.44 14.32
N ALA A 324 14.56 14.41 14.64
CA ALA A 324 15.21 15.25 13.64
C ALA A 324 16.20 14.45 12.77
N ILE A 325 16.94 13.52 13.36
CA ILE A 325 17.83 12.60 12.64
C ILE A 325 17.00 11.68 11.71
N SER A 326 15.95 11.01 12.21
CA SER A 326 15.06 10.18 11.40
C SER A 326 14.39 10.97 10.26
N THR A 327 13.95 12.20 10.52
CA THR A 327 13.33 13.05 9.48
C THR A 327 14.33 13.47 8.41
N SER A 328 15.59 13.65 8.77
CA SER A 328 16.64 14.12 7.85
C SER A 328 17.31 13.00 7.06
N TYR A 329 17.49 11.83 7.67
CA TYR A 329 18.26 10.71 7.13
C TYR A 329 17.41 9.47 6.81
N GLY A 330 16.12 9.49 7.12
CA GLY A 330 15.26 8.29 7.16
C GLY A 330 15.57 7.42 8.37
N ASP A 331 14.67 6.49 8.70
CA ASP A 331 14.84 5.59 9.85
C ASP A 331 16.03 4.64 9.69
N ASP A 332 16.29 4.17 8.47
CA ASP A 332 17.47 3.35 8.14
C ASP A 332 18.77 4.13 8.30
N GLY A 333 18.82 5.37 7.78
CA GLY A 333 19.97 6.26 7.95
C GLY A 333 20.21 6.61 9.42
N ALA A 334 19.15 6.92 10.17
CA ALA A 334 19.23 7.17 11.60
C ALA A 334 19.77 5.95 12.36
N TYR A 335 19.26 4.76 12.08
CA TYR A 335 19.75 3.52 12.68
C TYR A 335 21.25 3.29 12.37
N LYS A 336 21.67 3.45 11.11
CA LYS A 336 23.08 3.31 10.68
C LYS A 336 24.00 4.32 11.38
N ILE A 337 23.60 5.59 11.46
CA ILE A 337 24.34 6.63 12.18
C ILE A 337 24.55 6.22 13.65
N LEU A 338 23.51 5.72 14.32
CA LEU A 338 23.62 5.26 15.70
C LEU A 338 24.52 4.03 15.84
N GLN A 339 24.44 3.06 14.93
CA GLN A 339 25.32 1.88 14.95
C GLN A 339 26.79 2.28 14.74
N ALA A 340 27.08 3.18 13.81
CA ALA A 340 28.43 3.72 13.58
C ALA A 340 28.93 4.47 14.83
N ALA A 341 28.10 5.34 15.41
CA ALA A 341 28.44 6.11 16.59
C ALA A 341 28.68 5.26 17.85
N LYS A 342 28.15 4.02 17.92
CA LYS A 342 28.45 3.08 19.01
C LYS A 342 29.85 2.48 18.93
N GLN A 343 30.45 2.45 17.75
CA GLN A 343 31.81 1.94 17.55
C GLN A 343 32.88 2.97 17.93
N VAL A 344 32.52 4.26 18.00
CA VAL A 344 33.43 5.34 18.39
C VAL A 344 33.29 5.65 19.88
N ALA A 345 34.41 5.59 20.62
CA ALA A 345 34.42 5.72 22.09
C ALA A 345 33.76 7.02 22.58
N GLU A 346 34.03 8.14 21.93
CA GLU A 346 33.51 9.47 22.27
C GLU A 346 31.97 9.55 22.14
N THR A 347 31.40 8.96 21.09
CA THR A 347 29.95 9.04 20.83
C THR A 347 29.15 7.87 21.40
N LYS A 348 29.80 6.81 21.87
CA LYS A 348 29.16 5.56 22.31
C LYS A 348 28.09 5.76 23.39
N SER A 349 28.36 6.61 24.38
CA SER A 349 27.41 6.90 25.47
C SER A 349 26.16 7.62 24.94
N THR A 350 26.37 8.63 24.09
CA THR A 350 25.28 9.38 23.44
C THR A 350 24.45 8.48 22.52
N ALA A 351 25.11 7.65 21.72
CA ALA A 351 24.43 6.74 20.79
C ALA A 351 23.55 5.72 21.54
N LYS A 352 24.02 5.15 22.65
CA LYS A 352 23.21 4.26 23.49
C LYS A 352 21.96 4.94 24.07
N LYS A 353 22.07 6.21 24.49
CA LYS A 353 20.91 6.98 24.94
C LYS A 353 19.92 7.21 23.79
N LEU A 354 20.43 7.56 22.61
CA LEU A 354 19.61 7.76 21.42
C LEU A 354 18.96 6.47 20.92
N GLU A 355 19.55 5.28 21.11
CA GLU A 355 18.88 4.00 20.79
C GLU A 355 17.64 3.78 21.67
N ILE A 356 17.69 4.16 22.95
CA ILE A 356 16.52 4.10 23.84
C ILE A 356 15.45 5.07 23.36
N GLU A 357 15.83 6.30 23.01
CA GLU A 357 14.91 7.28 22.42
C GLU A 357 14.38 6.83 21.06
N GLN A 358 15.16 6.09 20.26
CA GLN A 358 14.75 5.56 18.96
C GLN A 358 13.64 4.54 19.09
N VAL A 359 13.71 3.65 20.08
CA VAL A 359 12.63 2.71 20.41
C VAL A 359 11.34 3.46 20.76
N GLN A 360 11.44 4.51 21.59
CA GLN A 360 10.28 5.33 21.96
C GLN A 360 9.73 6.11 20.76
N TYR A 361 10.60 6.62 19.90
CA TYR A 361 10.23 7.27 18.65
C TYR A 361 9.47 6.31 17.72
N TRP A 362 9.96 5.08 17.54
CA TRP A 362 9.28 4.07 16.73
C TRP A 362 7.90 3.71 17.28
N LEU A 363 7.78 3.51 18.61
CA LEU A 363 6.49 3.27 19.26
C LEU A 363 5.52 4.44 19.05
N LYS A 364 5.94 5.67 19.36
CA LYS A 364 5.11 6.88 19.21
C LYS A 364 4.60 7.10 17.78
N ASN A 365 5.39 6.70 16.79
CA ASN A 365 5.03 6.81 15.37
C ASN A 365 4.44 5.50 14.81
N GLU A 366 3.99 4.59 15.67
CA GLU A 366 3.33 3.32 15.33
C GLU A 366 4.09 2.46 14.30
N LYS A 367 5.43 2.51 14.32
CA LYS A 367 6.25 1.72 13.40
C LYS A 367 6.00 0.24 13.64
N SER A 368 5.53 -0.46 12.63
CA SER A 368 5.16 -1.88 12.79
C SER A 368 6.40 -2.71 13.15
N PRO A 369 6.24 -3.82 13.91
CA PRO A 369 7.34 -4.73 14.15
C PRO A 369 7.96 -5.23 12.85
N GLU A 370 7.21 -5.37 11.76
CA GLU A 370 7.76 -5.72 10.44
C GLU A 370 8.72 -4.66 9.89
N GLU A 371 8.38 -3.37 9.96
CA GLU A 371 9.27 -2.27 9.54
C GLU A 371 10.55 -2.25 10.38
N VAL A 372 10.42 -2.34 11.72
CA VAL A 372 11.60 -2.35 12.61
C VAL A 372 12.45 -3.61 12.39
N PHE A 373 11.83 -4.75 12.04
CA PHE A 373 12.58 -5.96 11.67
C PHE A 373 13.42 -5.71 10.42
N LYS A 374 12.82 -5.06 9.41
CA LYS A 374 13.50 -4.72 8.15
C LYS A 374 14.67 -3.76 8.36
N LEU A 375 14.57 -2.87 9.35
CA LEU A 375 15.64 -1.92 9.69
C LEU A 375 16.79 -2.57 10.46
N THR A 376 16.50 -3.48 11.39
CA THR A 376 17.47 -3.91 12.41
C THR A 376 17.99 -5.33 12.24
N VAL A 377 17.24 -6.22 11.61
CA VAL A 377 17.56 -7.66 11.51
C VAL A 377 17.74 -8.12 10.07
N PHE A 378 17.20 -7.39 9.10
CA PHE A 378 17.15 -7.78 7.69
C PHE A 378 18.54 -8.06 7.08
N GLY A 379 18.57 -9.05 6.18
CA GLY A 379 19.80 -9.54 5.55
C GLY A 379 20.46 -10.70 6.29
N ARG A 380 20.05 -10.98 7.54
CA ARG A 380 20.47 -12.18 8.28
C ARG A 380 19.56 -13.37 7.95
N THR A 381 20.10 -14.58 7.91
CA THR A 381 19.29 -15.81 7.71
C THR A 381 19.80 -16.96 8.57
N GLY A 382 18.95 -17.97 8.76
CA GLY A 382 19.32 -19.22 9.42
C GLY A 382 19.82 -19.00 10.84
N ASP A 383 20.96 -19.58 11.16
CA ASP A 383 21.55 -19.50 12.50
C ASP A 383 22.06 -18.11 12.86
N ASP A 384 22.60 -17.37 11.89
CA ASP A 384 23.05 -16.00 12.10
C ASP A 384 21.90 -15.10 12.55
N LEU A 385 20.70 -15.28 11.98
CA LEU A 385 19.50 -14.55 12.42
C LEU A 385 19.06 -14.99 13.81
N LEU A 386 18.91 -16.30 14.03
CA LEU A 386 18.35 -16.85 15.27
C LEU A 386 19.25 -16.63 16.50
N SER A 387 20.55 -16.49 16.31
CA SER A 387 21.50 -16.15 17.39
C SER A 387 21.83 -14.66 17.50
N SER A 388 21.24 -13.81 16.64
CA SER A 388 21.60 -12.39 16.58
C SER A 388 21.14 -11.58 17.81
N PRO A 389 21.98 -10.69 18.36
CA PRO A 389 21.55 -9.74 19.38
C PRO A 389 20.50 -8.74 18.85
N GLU A 390 20.47 -8.50 17.53
CA GLU A 390 19.48 -7.66 16.87
C GLU A 390 18.09 -8.29 16.96
N LEU A 391 17.94 -9.61 16.74
CA LEU A 391 16.66 -10.30 16.93
C LEU A 391 16.17 -10.22 18.38
N SER A 392 17.09 -10.32 19.36
CA SER A 392 16.74 -10.16 20.78
C SER A 392 16.21 -8.75 21.07
N SER A 393 16.85 -7.73 20.51
CA SER A 393 16.44 -6.34 20.66
C SER A 393 15.11 -6.07 19.96
N TRP A 394 14.93 -6.58 18.75
CA TRP A 394 13.67 -6.53 18.01
C TRP A 394 12.53 -7.24 18.76
N THR A 395 12.78 -8.38 19.39
CA THR A 395 11.76 -9.10 20.17
C THR A 395 11.30 -8.29 21.38
N LYS A 396 12.18 -7.49 21.99
CA LYS A 396 11.79 -6.54 23.04
C LYS A 396 10.88 -5.44 22.48
N TYR A 397 11.22 -4.90 21.30
CA TYR A 397 10.36 -3.94 20.60
C TYR A 397 8.98 -4.53 20.29
N LEU A 398 8.93 -5.75 19.73
CA LEU A 398 7.67 -6.46 19.46
C LEU A 398 6.77 -6.55 20.71
N LYS A 399 7.36 -6.89 21.86
CA LYS A 399 6.60 -6.96 23.13
C LYS A 399 6.03 -5.61 23.55
N LEU A 400 6.83 -4.54 23.45
CA LEU A 400 6.37 -3.19 23.76
C LEU A 400 5.25 -2.77 22.81
N PHE A 401 5.43 -3.00 21.51
CA PHE A 401 4.45 -2.66 20.48
C PHE A 401 3.12 -3.39 20.69
N ASN A 402 3.16 -4.72 20.90
CA ASN A 402 1.94 -5.50 21.12
C ASN A 402 1.21 -5.14 22.42
N ASN A 403 1.94 -4.66 23.44
CA ASN A 403 1.34 -4.21 24.70
C ASN A 403 0.64 -2.86 24.53
N GLU A 404 1.21 -1.97 23.73
CA GLU A 404 0.64 -0.65 23.44
C GLU A 404 -0.52 -0.73 22.41
N TYR A 405 -0.37 -1.57 21.39
CA TYR A 405 -1.29 -1.70 20.25
C TYR A 405 -1.81 -3.14 20.13
N SER A 406 -2.73 -3.52 21.02
CA SER A 406 -3.26 -4.89 21.11
C SER A 406 -4.03 -5.32 19.86
N ASP A 407 -4.74 -4.39 19.22
CA ASP A 407 -5.49 -4.58 17.96
C ASP A 407 -4.58 -4.79 16.74
N LYS A 408 -3.34 -4.30 16.81
CA LYS A 408 -2.31 -4.45 15.76
C LYS A 408 -1.24 -5.48 16.12
N SER A 409 -1.49 -6.27 17.16
CA SER A 409 -0.52 -7.22 17.67
C SER A 409 -0.11 -8.25 16.61
N THR A 410 1.17 -8.60 16.61
CA THR A 410 1.75 -9.58 15.68
C THR A 410 2.71 -10.51 16.41
N THR A 411 3.27 -11.49 15.71
CA THR A 411 4.23 -12.44 16.29
C THR A 411 5.53 -12.45 15.52
N LEU A 412 6.57 -13.00 16.14
CA LEU A 412 7.83 -13.27 15.45
C LEU A 412 7.58 -14.12 14.20
N ILE A 413 6.78 -15.20 14.31
CA ILE A 413 6.55 -16.10 13.18
C ILE A 413 5.76 -15.44 12.04
N ALA A 414 4.77 -14.61 12.36
CA ALA A 414 4.05 -13.84 11.35
C ALA A 414 4.99 -12.88 10.60
N THR A 415 5.88 -12.20 11.33
CA THR A 415 6.88 -11.31 10.74
C THR A 415 7.85 -12.06 9.84
N LEU A 416 8.42 -13.19 10.31
CA LEU A 416 9.31 -14.02 9.52
C LEU A 416 8.62 -14.56 8.26
N SER A 417 7.35 -14.98 8.36
CA SER A 417 6.59 -15.52 7.22
C SER A 417 6.37 -14.46 6.14
N LYS A 418 6.12 -13.19 6.54
CA LYS A 418 5.99 -12.07 5.60
C LYS A 418 7.32 -11.67 4.96
N VAL A 419 8.40 -11.63 5.74
CA VAL A 419 9.71 -11.16 5.28
C VAL A 419 10.40 -12.17 4.37
N TYR A 420 10.37 -13.46 4.72
CA TYR A 420 11.11 -14.51 4.01
C TYR A 420 10.24 -15.38 3.09
N GLY A 421 8.91 -15.26 3.21
CA GLY A 421 7.96 -16.19 2.59
C GLY A 421 7.98 -17.57 3.26
N ASP A 422 6.88 -18.32 3.15
CA ASP A 422 6.75 -19.62 3.80
C ASP A 422 7.83 -20.63 3.36
N GLU A 423 8.09 -20.74 2.05
CA GLU A 423 9.10 -21.66 1.52
C GLU A 423 10.53 -21.27 1.98
N GLY A 424 10.85 -19.98 1.96
CA GLY A 424 12.15 -19.48 2.44
C GLY A 424 12.33 -19.76 3.93
N LEU A 425 11.29 -19.50 4.71
CA LEU A 425 11.27 -19.72 6.15
C LEU A 425 11.41 -21.21 6.51
N ILE A 426 10.72 -22.12 5.82
CA ILE A 426 10.86 -23.57 6.05
C ILE A 426 12.31 -24.02 5.84
N LYS A 427 12.94 -23.60 4.72
CA LYS A 427 14.34 -23.94 4.43
C LYS A 427 15.28 -23.38 5.49
N MET A 428 15.04 -22.14 5.92
CA MET A 428 15.81 -21.46 6.95
C MET A 428 15.73 -22.18 8.31
N LEU A 429 14.53 -22.55 8.76
CA LEU A 429 14.32 -23.26 10.02
C LEU A 429 14.89 -24.68 9.96
N ALA A 430 14.76 -25.37 8.82
CA ALA A 430 15.33 -26.69 8.62
C ALA A 430 16.87 -26.68 8.70
N ALA A 431 17.52 -25.63 8.18
CA ALA A 431 18.97 -25.44 8.34
C ALA A 431 19.31 -25.19 9.82
N ALA A 432 18.59 -24.27 10.47
CA ALA A 432 18.87 -23.91 11.85
C ALA A 432 18.63 -25.05 12.86
N LYS A 433 17.72 -25.98 12.56
CA LYS A 433 17.53 -27.19 13.37
C LYS A 433 18.76 -28.09 13.45
N LYS A 434 19.66 -28.02 12.45
CA LYS A 434 20.89 -28.81 12.40
C LYS A 434 21.99 -28.25 13.32
N VAL A 435 21.88 -26.99 13.75
CA VAL A 435 22.87 -26.35 14.62
C VAL A 435 22.42 -26.43 16.09
N PRO A 436 23.22 -27.00 17.00
CA PRO A 436 22.80 -27.27 18.38
C PRO A 436 22.28 -26.04 19.15
N THR A 437 22.89 -24.87 18.96
CA THR A 437 22.56 -23.64 19.70
C THR A 437 21.22 -23.02 19.30
N THR A 438 20.77 -23.23 18.06
CA THR A 438 19.54 -22.67 17.49
C THR A 438 18.43 -23.71 17.32
N SER A 439 18.76 -25.00 17.43
CA SER A 439 17.86 -26.13 17.16
C SER A 439 16.54 -26.06 17.93
N ARG A 440 16.60 -25.76 19.24
CA ARG A 440 15.40 -25.63 20.08
C ARG A 440 14.49 -24.49 19.61
N MET A 441 15.06 -23.33 19.28
CA MET A 441 14.27 -22.19 18.84
C MET A 441 13.69 -22.41 17.45
N ALA A 442 14.45 -23.00 16.54
CA ALA A 442 13.97 -23.35 15.21
C ALA A 442 12.81 -24.36 15.26
N ALA A 443 12.90 -25.38 16.12
CA ALA A 443 11.80 -26.34 16.33
C ALA A 443 10.53 -25.67 16.92
N ASN A 444 10.70 -24.68 17.81
CA ASN A 444 9.56 -23.90 18.33
C ASN A 444 8.94 -23.01 17.25
N LEU A 445 9.76 -22.40 16.38
CA LEU A 445 9.29 -21.59 15.27
C LEU A 445 8.58 -22.42 14.20
N GLU A 446 9.01 -23.64 13.91
CA GLU A 446 8.26 -24.55 13.02
C GLU A 446 6.86 -24.86 13.58
N LYS A 447 6.75 -25.15 14.89
CA LYS A 447 5.44 -25.34 15.54
C LYS A 447 4.57 -24.09 15.46
N ALA A 448 5.17 -22.93 15.73
CA ALA A 448 4.49 -21.64 15.60
C ALA A 448 4.08 -21.35 14.14
N GLN A 449 4.83 -21.83 13.15
CA GLN A 449 4.52 -21.66 11.74
C GLN A 449 3.26 -22.42 11.35
N VAL A 450 3.16 -23.67 11.80
CA VAL A 450 1.96 -24.50 11.59
C VAL A 450 0.74 -23.86 12.26
N GLN A 451 0.88 -23.37 13.50
CA GLN A 451 -0.21 -22.67 14.18
C GLN A 451 -0.60 -21.38 13.44
N TYR A 452 0.38 -20.60 12.99
CA TYR A 452 0.13 -19.38 12.22
C TYR A 452 -0.62 -19.68 10.91
N TRP A 453 -0.29 -20.77 10.23
CA TRP A 453 -1.04 -21.22 9.04
C TRP A 453 -2.49 -21.58 9.37
N LEU A 454 -2.75 -22.23 10.51
CA LEU A 454 -4.12 -22.49 10.97
C LEU A 454 -4.85 -21.18 11.26
N ASP A 455 -4.29 -20.30 12.09
CA ASP A 455 -4.90 -19.04 12.51
C ASP A 455 -5.22 -18.11 11.31
N THR A 456 -4.40 -18.16 10.27
CA THR A 456 -4.58 -17.39 9.03
C THR A 456 -5.36 -18.13 7.93
N ARG A 457 -5.95 -19.30 8.25
CA ARG A 457 -6.74 -20.13 7.32
C ARG A 457 -5.99 -20.47 6.02
N LYS A 458 -4.70 -20.76 6.11
CA LYS A 458 -3.93 -21.17 4.94
C LYS A 458 -4.49 -22.49 4.42
N SER A 459 -4.79 -22.53 3.13
CA SER A 459 -5.53 -23.67 2.56
C SER A 459 -4.71 -24.96 2.67
N THR A 460 -5.43 -26.07 2.87
CA THR A 460 -4.80 -27.40 2.99
C THR A 460 -4.06 -27.81 1.70
N ASP A 461 -4.44 -27.29 0.54
CA ASP A 461 -3.76 -27.51 -0.75
C ASP A 461 -2.46 -26.69 -0.85
N ASP A 462 -2.47 -25.45 -0.37
CA ASP A 462 -1.26 -24.62 -0.34
C ASP A 462 -0.22 -25.23 0.60
N VAL A 463 -0.63 -25.69 1.79
CA VAL A 463 0.30 -26.35 2.73
C VAL A 463 0.85 -27.66 2.14
N PHE A 464 0.03 -28.42 1.40
CA PHE A 464 0.48 -29.62 0.69
C PHE A 464 1.63 -29.29 -0.30
N THR A 465 1.44 -28.23 -1.09
CA THR A 465 2.41 -27.77 -2.10
C THR A 465 3.64 -27.12 -1.47
N LEU A 466 3.48 -26.35 -0.38
CA LEU A 466 4.58 -25.73 0.37
C LEU A 466 5.53 -26.78 0.95
N LEU A 467 4.98 -27.88 1.47
CA LEU A 467 5.73 -29.04 1.95
C LEU A 467 6.28 -29.92 0.81
N LYS A 468 6.11 -29.51 -0.46
CA LYS A 468 6.55 -30.21 -1.68
C LYS A 468 5.99 -31.64 -1.80
N LEU A 469 4.82 -31.90 -1.23
CA LEU A 469 4.18 -33.22 -1.25
C LEU A 469 3.54 -33.53 -2.63
N ASP A 470 3.23 -32.50 -3.41
CA ASP A 470 2.84 -32.60 -4.82
C ASP A 470 3.92 -33.26 -5.70
N LYS A 471 5.18 -33.16 -5.29
CA LYS A 471 6.34 -33.76 -5.97
C LYS A 471 6.77 -35.10 -5.39
N GLY A 472 6.04 -35.63 -4.41
CA GLY A 472 6.39 -36.87 -3.71
C GLY A 472 6.28 -38.14 -4.57
N GLY A 473 5.45 -38.12 -5.63
CA GLY A 473 5.24 -39.27 -6.50
C GLY A 473 4.85 -40.53 -5.73
N ASP A 474 5.38 -41.68 -6.15
CA ASP A 474 5.10 -42.98 -5.51
C ASP A 474 5.66 -43.07 -4.06
N ASP A 475 6.59 -42.19 -3.66
CA ASP A 475 7.17 -42.15 -2.32
C ASP A 475 6.40 -41.25 -1.32
N LEU A 476 5.28 -40.64 -1.73
CA LEU A 476 4.49 -39.73 -0.89
C LEU A 476 4.19 -40.31 0.50
N PHE A 477 3.77 -41.58 0.57
CA PHE A 477 3.37 -42.23 1.82
C PHE A 477 4.54 -42.50 2.77
N ARG A 478 5.77 -42.52 2.25
CA ARG A 478 7.01 -42.68 3.03
C ARG A 478 7.58 -41.35 3.50
N ASN A 479 7.09 -40.23 2.95
CA ASN A 479 7.52 -38.91 3.34
C ASN A 479 6.93 -38.56 4.72
N PRO A 480 7.74 -38.33 5.77
CA PRO A 480 7.24 -38.02 7.11
C PRO A 480 6.43 -36.71 7.15
N LEU A 481 6.66 -35.78 6.23
CA LEU A 481 5.88 -34.54 6.12
C LEU A 481 4.43 -34.80 5.66
N PHE A 482 4.16 -35.93 5.01
CA PHE A 482 2.79 -36.30 4.61
C PHE A 482 1.90 -36.54 5.82
N THR A 483 2.40 -37.22 6.85
CA THR A 483 1.67 -37.43 8.11
C THR A 483 1.44 -36.11 8.84
N ASN A 484 2.42 -35.19 8.83
CA ASN A 484 2.27 -33.85 9.41
C ASN A 484 1.19 -33.05 8.67
N TRP A 485 1.14 -33.15 7.34
CA TRP A 485 0.10 -32.51 6.55
C TRP A 485 -1.29 -33.10 6.82
N ILE A 486 -1.43 -34.43 6.95
CA ILE A 486 -2.71 -35.05 7.34
C ILE A 486 -3.19 -34.48 8.68
N LYS A 487 -2.29 -34.40 9.67
CA LYS A 487 -2.61 -33.79 10.96
C LYS A 487 -3.05 -32.33 10.81
N TYR A 488 -2.35 -31.54 9.98
CA TYR A 488 -2.76 -30.17 9.69
C TYR A 488 -4.17 -30.09 9.10
N VAL A 489 -4.53 -30.99 8.17
CA VAL A 489 -5.90 -31.05 7.61
C VAL A 489 -6.93 -31.39 8.68
N ASP A 490 -6.60 -32.30 9.60
CA ASP A 490 -7.48 -32.66 10.72
C ASP A 490 -7.70 -31.49 11.68
N ASP A 491 -6.61 -30.81 12.07
CA ASP A 491 -6.66 -29.63 12.93
C ASP A 491 -7.46 -28.50 12.25
N TYR A 492 -7.21 -28.27 10.95
CA TYR A 492 -7.95 -27.28 10.14
C TYR A 492 -9.45 -27.61 10.10
N HIS A 493 -9.82 -28.87 9.85
CA HIS A 493 -11.21 -29.29 9.79
C HIS A 493 -11.90 -29.13 11.15
N SER A 494 -11.19 -29.43 12.24
CA SER A 494 -11.72 -29.29 13.60
C SER A 494 -12.00 -27.84 13.98
N ILE A 495 -11.19 -26.89 13.47
CA ILE A 495 -11.35 -25.46 13.76
C ILE A 495 -12.41 -24.84 12.83
N TYR A 496 -12.45 -25.25 11.56
CA TYR A 496 -13.30 -24.66 10.52
C TYR A 496 -14.31 -25.69 9.99
N LEU A 497 -15.28 -26.08 10.84
CA LEU A 497 -16.25 -27.15 10.53
C LEU A 497 -17.07 -26.93 9.25
N GLU A 498 -17.35 -25.67 8.90
CA GLU A 498 -18.06 -25.29 7.66
C GLU A 498 -17.20 -25.49 6.41
N GLU A 499 -15.88 -25.43 6.57
CA GLU A 499 -14.93 -25.70 5.50
C GLU A 499 -14.69 -27.20 5.42
N LYS A 500 -15.31 -27.84 4.41
CA LYS A 500 -15.17 -29.27 4.12
C LYS A 500 -13.76 -29.61 3.63
N ALA A 501 -12.78 -29.48 4.51
CA ALA A 501 -11.42 -29.94 4.31
C ALA A 501 -11.45 -31.44 4.03
N SER A 502 -10.71 -31.87 3.02
CA SER A 502 -10.76 -33.25 2.53
C SER A 502 -9.40 -33.64 1.98
N LEU A 503 -8.78 -34.64 2.61
CA LEU A 503 -7.51 -35.23 2.17
C LEU A 503 -7.61 -35.69 0.72
N ILE A 504 -8.69 -36.42 0.41
CA ILE A 504 -8.93 -36.99 -0.92
C ILE A 504 -9.13 -35.92 -1.97
N ARG A 505 -9.79 -34.80 -1.64
CA ARG A 505 -9.97 -33.70 -2.60
C ARG A 505 -8.62 -33.12 -3.03
N VAL A 506 -7.71 -32.90 -2.07
CA VAL A 506 -6.35 -32.40 -2.37
C VAL A 506 -5.56 -33.44 -3.16
N LEU A 507 -5.55 -34.70 -2.70
CA LEU A 507 -4.83 -35.77 -3.39
C LEU A 507 -5.31 -35.98 -4.83
N LYS A 508 -6.61 -35.87 -5.11
CA LYS A 508 -7.18 -36.01 -6.47
C LYS A 508 -6.85 -34.85 -7.42
N LYS A 509 -6.32 -33.72 -6.92
CA LYS A 509 -5.77 -32.67 -7.79
C LYS A 509 -4.42 -33.08 -8.40
N HIS A 510 -3.66 -33.88 -7.67
CA HIS A 510 -2.28 -34.26 -8.02
C HIS A 510 -2.17 -35.69 -8.57
N TYR A 511 -3.09 -36.58 -8.18
CA TYR A 511 -3.07 -37.99 -8.56
C TYR A 511 -4.39 -38.44 -9.18
N THR A 512 -4.31 -39.20 -10.28
CA THR A 512 -5.50 -39.85 -10.86
C THR A 512 -6.05 -40.91 -9.91
N ASN A 513 -7.35 -41.25 -10.01
CA ASN A 513 -7.97 -42.28 -9.16
C ASN A 513 -7.22 -43.62 -9.19
N ALA A 514 -6.76 -44.06 -10.37
CA ALA A 514 -6.03 -45.32 -10.51
C ALA A 514 -4.64 -45.25 -9.84
N VAL A 515 -3.94 -44.12 -9.98
CA VAL A 515 -2.63 -43.90 -9.34
C VAL A 515 -2.79 -43.84 -7.82
N LEU A 516 -3.74 -43.05 -7.32
CA LEU A 516 -4.00 -42.92 -5.89
C LEU A 516 -4.43 -44.26 -5.26
N ALA A 517 -5.29 -45.04 -5.94
CA ALA A 517 -5.67 -46.38 -5.49
C ALA A 517 -4.46 -47.31 -5.39
N ARG A 518 -3.56 -47.31 -6.39
CA ARG A 518 -2.30 -48.08 -6.37
C ARG A 518 -1.43 -47.68 -5.18
N MET A 519 -1.22 -46.38 -4.96
CA MET A 519 -0.43 -45.88 -3.83
C MET A 519 -1.04 -46.29 -2.47
N ILE A 520 -2.37 -46.27 -2.35
CA ILE A 520 -3.07 -46.73 -1.15
C ILE A 520 -2.89 -48.25 -0.97
N ILE A 521 -3.00 -49.05 -2.03
CA ILE A 521 -2.76 -50.49 -1.97
C ILE A 521 -1.35 -50.75 -1.46
N ASP A 522 -0.34 -50.16 -2.08
CA ASP A 522 1.06 -50.32 -1.67
C ASP A 522 1.27 -49.88 -0.21
N GLY A 523 0.63 -48.77 0.19
CA GLY A 523 0.66 -48.27 1.56
C GLY A 523 0.02 -49.21 2.59
N THR A 524 -0.97 -50.02 2.20
CA THR A 524 -1.60 -51.01 3.09
C THR A 524 -0.76 -52.28 3.27
N LEU A 525 0.19 -52.54 2.36
CA LEU A 525 1.13 -53.67 2.45
C LEU A 525 2.28 -53.40 3.43
N LEU A 526 2.63 -52.12 3.65
CA LEU A 526 3.72 -51.74 4.55
C LEU A 526 3.20 -51.45 5.98
N PRO A 527 3.74 -52.10 7.03
CA PRO A 527 3.30 -51.87 8.41
C PRO A 527 3.33 -50.41 8.85
N SER A 528 4.36 -49.66 8.44
CA SER A 528 4.56 -48.25 8.83
C SER A 528 3.52 -47.28 8.26
N THR A 529 2.89 -47.61 7.12
CA THR A 529 1.92 -46.73 6.44
C THR A 529 0.50 -47.29 6.42
N LYS A 530 0.31 -48.51 6.94
CA LYS A 530 -0.93 -49.28 6.84
C LYS A 530 -2.16 -48.52 7.35
N HIS A 531 -2.09 -47.93 8.54
CA HIS A 531 -3.24 -47.22 9.13
C HIS A 531 -3.62 -45.98 8.33
N THR A 532 -2.64 -45.18 7.91
CA THR A 532 -2.86 -44.01 7.05
C THR A 532 -3.48 -44.41 5.72
N ALA A 533 -2.97 -45.47 5.09
CA ALA A 533 -3.51 -45.98 3.83
C ALA A 533 -4.93 -46.52 3.99
N GLN A 534 -5.25 -47.23 5.07
CA GLN A 534 -6.61 -47.69 5.37
C GLN A 534 -7.60 -46.53 5.55
N ARG A 535 -7.18 -45.47 6.26
CA ARG A 535 -7.97 -44.24 6.38
C ARG A 535 -8.24 -43.61 5.02
N LEU A 536 -7.19 -43.41 4.20
CA LEU A 536 -7.33 -42.85 2.87
C LEU A 536 -8.16 -43.73 1.93
N GLN A 537 -8.10 -45.06 2.07
CA GLN A 537 -9.01 -45.98 1.36
C GLN A 537 -10.46 -45.69 1.70
N ALA A 538 -10.80 -45.62 2.99
CA ALA A 538 -12.16 -45.37 3.44
C ALA A 538 -12.66 -43.99 2.99
N GLU A 539 -11.83 -42.95 3.06
CA GLU A 539 -12.17 -41.62 2.58
C GLU A 539 -12.32 -41.58 1.05
N LEU A 540 -11.46 -42.30 0.30
CA LEU A 540 -11.55 -42.38 -1.17
C LEU A 540 -12.87 -43.03 -1.59
N PHE A 541 -13.25 -44.14 -0.94
CA PHE A 541 -14.50 -44.82 -1.16
C PHE A 541 -15.70 -43.93 -0.85
N LYS A 542 -15.69 -43.25 0.29
CA LYS A 542 -16.72 -42.24 0.63
C LYS A 542 -16.81 -41.14 -0.44
N SER A 543 -15.68 -40.71 -1.00
CA SER A 543 -15.65 -39.70 -2.06
C SER A 543 -16.31 -40.17 -3.36
N TRP A 544 -16.27 -41.48 -3.65
CA TRP A 544 -16.94 -42.08 -4.80
C TRP A 544 -18.43 -42.34 -4.53
N MET A 545 -18.82 -42.62 -3.29
CA MET A 545 -20.20 -42.87 -2.85
C MET A 545 -20.99 -41.60 -2.46
N GLY A 546 -20.62 -40.41 -2.97
CA GLY A 546 -21.12 -39.11 -2.49
C GLY A 546 -22.66 -38.94 -2.35
N VAL A 547 -23.10 -37.90 -1.64
CA VAL A 547 -24.49 -37.79 -1.13
C VAL A 547 -25.55 -37.34 -2.16
N ARG A 548 -25.17 -36.72 -3.30
CA ARG A 548 -26.14 -36.32 -4.36
C ARG A 548 -25.64 -36.61 -5.79
N ARG A 549 -26.56 -37.03 -6.66
CA ARG A 549 -26.33 -37.23 -8.11
C ARG A 549 -26.01 -35.90 -8.81
N PRO A 550 -25.20 -35.90 -9.89
CA PRO A 550 -24.71 -37.06 -10.66
C PRO A 550 -23.40 -37.69 -10.14
N PHE A 551 -22.95 -37.34 -8.93
CA PHE A 551 -21.58 -37.61 -8.48
C PHE A 551 -21.33 -38.98 -7.84
N VAL A 552 -22.35 -39.84 -7.69
CA VAL A 552 -22.17 -41.22 -7.20
C VAL A 552 -21.54 -42.07 -8.31
N LYS A 553 -20.37 -42.65 -8.03
CA LYS A 553 -19.74 -43.62 -8.93
C LYS A 553 -20.25 -45.01 -8.61
N THR A 554 -20.93 -45.64 -9.56
CA THR A 554 -21.27 -47.07 -9.45
C THR A 554 -19.99 -47.90 -9.45
N PRO A 555 -20.02 -49.13 -8.92
CA PRO A 555 -18.89 -50.05 -9.08
C PRO A 555 -18.44 -50.19 -10.53
N ASP A 556 -19.36 -50.17 -11.50
CA ASP A 556 -19.03 -50.20 -12.92
C ASP A 556 -18.20 -48.95 -13.34
N ASP A 557 -18.57 -47.75 -12.88
CA ASP A 557 -17.80 -46.52 -13.10
C ASP A 557 -16.41 -46.61 -12.47
N VAL A 558 -16.31 -47.11 -11.23
CA VAL A 558 -15.03 -47.25 -10.52
C VAL A 558 -14.15 -48.30 -11.21
N PHE A 559 -14.74 -49.38 -11.74
CA PHE A 559 -14.01 -50.40 -12.50
C PHE A 559 -13.32 -49.79 -13.72
N ALA A 560 -14.03 -48.92 -14.45
CA ALA A 560 -13.48 -48.16 -15.57
C ALA A 560 -12.43 -47.11 -15.12
N LEU A 561 -12.69 -46.36 -14.03
CA LEU A 561 -11.76 -45.37 -13.47
C LEU A 561 -10.42 -45.99 -13.05
N LEU A 562 -10.46 -47.22 -12.54
CA LEU A 562 -9.28 -47.99 -12.14
C LEU A 562 -8.63 -48.73 -13.32
N LYS A 563 -9.15 -48.57 -14.54
CA LYS A 563 -8.66 -49.17 -15.79
C LYS A 563 -8.60 -50.70 -15.76
N LEU A 564 -9.42 -51.34 -14.93
CA LEU A 564 -9.44 -52.81 -14.76
C LEU A 564 -9.88 -53.52 -16.04
N GLY A 565 -10.69 -52.87 -16.88
CA GLY A 565 -11.12 -53.43 -18.16
C GLY A 565 -9.98 -53.72 -19.13
N LYS A 566 -8.80 -53.11 -18.98
CA LYS A 566 -7.65 -53.37 -19.86
C LYS A 566 -6.88 -54.64 -19.51
N ALA A 567 -7.16 -55.26 -18.36
CA ALA A 567 -6.39 -56.38 -17.85
C ALA A 567 -6.84 -57.76 -18.37
N GLY A 568 -7.97 -57.85 -19.07
CA GLY A 568 -8.50 -59.12 -19.58
C GLY A 568 -8.69 -60.16 -18.47
N ASP A 569 -8.23 -61.39 -18.71
CA ASP A 569 -8.29 -62.50 -17.75
C ASP A 569 -7.34 -62.32 -16.54
N GLN A 570 -6.28 -61.51 -16.68
CA GLN A 570 -5.33 -61.22 -15.59
C GLN A 570 -5.96 -60.38 -14.48
N VAL A 571 -7.13 -59.75 -14.73
CA VAL A 571 -7.82 -58.87 -13.78
C VAL A 571 -8.06 -59.57 -12.44
N PHE A 572 -8.40 -60.86 -12.44
CA PHE A 572 -8.75 -61.62 -11.23
C PHE A 572 -7.57 -61.88 -10.29
N ARG A 573 -6.33 -61.61 -10.74
CA ARG A 573 -5.11 -61.73 -9.92
C ARG A 573 -4.56 -60.37 -9.49
N SER A 574 -5.19 -59.27 -9.89
CA SER A 574 -4.73 -57.92 -9.59
C SER A 574 -5.13 -57.48 -8.18
N SER A 575 -4.20 -56.89 -7.43
CA SER A 575 -4.52 -56.21 -6.16
C SER A 575 -5.50 -55.04 -6.36
N MET A 576 -5.49 -54.41 -7.54
CA MET A 576 -6.45 -53.38 -7.93
C MET A 576 -7.88 -53.94 -8.05
N PHE A 577 -8.02 -55.19 -8.49
CA PHE A 577 -9.31 -55.87 -8.54
C PHE A 577 -9.82 -56.15 -7.12
N THR A 578 -8.97 -56.63 -6.20
CA THR A 578 -9.34 -56.79 -4.79
C THR A 578 -9.73 -55.47 -4.12
N PHE A 579 -9.03 -54.38 -4.44
CA PHE A 579 -9.37 -53.04 -3.98
C PHE A 579 -10.75 -52.62 -4.49
N TRP A 580 -11.05 -52.89 -5.76
CA TRP A 580 -12.35 -52.61 -6.36
C TRP A 580 -13.48 -53.50 -5.82
N THR A 581 -13.25 -54.79 -5.58
CA THR A 581 -14.29 -55.67 -5.01
C THR A 581 -14.69 -55.23 -3.61
N LYS A 582 -13.74 -54.72 -2.81
CA LYS A 582 -14.08 -54.11 -1.51
C LYS A 582 -15.00 -52.90 -1.67
N TYR A 583 -14.74 -52.05 -2.66
CA TYR A 583 -15.63 -50.93 -2.99
C TYR A 583 -17.02 -51.40 -3.42
N LEU A 584 -17.09 -52.45 -4.26
CA LEU A 584 -18.34 -53.08 -4.68
C LEU A 584 -19.16 -53.57 -3.47
N ASP A 585 -18.50 -54.22 -2.51
CA ASP A 585 -19.14 -54.70 -1.29
C ASP A 585 -19.69 -53.54 -0.45
N ASP A 586 -18.86 -52.53 -0.17
CA ASP A 586 -19.26 -51.34 0.59
C ASP A 586 -20.40 -50.57 -0.11
N TYR A 587 -20.35 -50.46 -1.45
CA TYR A 587 -21.40 -49.85 -2.25
C TYR A 587 -22.71 -50.61 -2.15
N ASN A 588 -22.67 -51.94 -2.28
CA ASN A 588 -23.85 -52.80 -2.24
C ASN A 588 -24.49 -52.84 -0.84
N ILE A 589 -23.69 -52.69 0.22
CA ILE A 589 -24.16 -52.51 1.60
C ILE A 589 -24.89 -51.17 1.73
N ALA A 590 -24.29 -50.08 1.21
CA ALA A 590 -24.88 -48.75 1.28
C ALA A 590 -26.09 -48.54 0.34
N ASN A 591 -26.22 -49.34 -0.72
CA ASN A 591 -27.22 -49.19 -1.78
C ASN A 591 -27.97 -50.51 -2.07
N PRO A 592 -28.77 -51.03 -1.12
CA PRO A 592 -29.40 -52.35 -1.25
C PRO A 592 -30.35 -52.46 -2.46
N ASP A 593 -31.01 -51.38 -2.86
CA ASP A 593 -31.95 -51.36 -3.99
C ASP A 593 -31.26 -51.30 -5.37
N ARG A 594 -29.94 -51.03 -5.38
CA ARG A 594 -29.16 -50.81 -6.60
C ARG A 594 -27.93 -51.70 -6.66
N LYS A 595 -28.01 -52.88 -6.03
CA LYS A 595 -26.92 -53.85 -6.04
C LYS A 595 -26.46 -54.16 -7.46
N THR A 596 -25.15 -54.08 -7.65
CA THR A 596 -24.46 -54.50 -8.86
C THR A 596 -23.54 -55.68 -8.50
N SER A 597 -22.96 -56.33 -9.50
CA SER A 597 -22.07 -57.48 -9.32
C SER A 597 -20.77 -57.30 -10.09
N VAL A 598 -19.85 -58.25 -9.90
CA VAL A 598 -18.62 -58.31 -10.71
C VAL A 598 -18.97 -58.47 -12.19
N ILE A 599 -19.99 -59.28 -12.51
CA ILE A 599 -20.40 -59.54 -13.88
C ILE A 599 -20.96 -58.30 -14.57
N SER A 600 -21.79 -57.49 -13.91
CA SER A 600 -22.31 -56.28 -14.55
C SER A 600 -21.18 -55.33 -14.97
N ALA A 601 -20.17 -55.11 -14.10
CA ALA A 601 -19.02 -54.28 -14.45
C ALA A 601 -18.20 -54.84 -15.63
N LEU A 602 -18.02 -56.17 -15.68
CA LEU A 602 -17.33 -56.83 -16.79
C LEU A 602 -18.13 -56.72 -18.10
N SER A 603 -19.46 -56.94 -18.06
CA SER A 603 -20.35 -56.83 -19.21
C SER A 603 -20.55 -55.39 -19.70
N VAL A 604 -20.24 -54.36 -18.91
CA VAL A 604 -20.20 -52.96 -19.36
C VAL A 604 -18.93 -52.67 -20.17
N SER A 605 -17.81 -53.31 -19.82
CA SER A 605 -16.50 -53.05 -20.43
C SER A 605 -16.14 -54.00 -21.57
N HIS A 606 -16.82 -55.14 -21.68
CA HIS A 606 -16.52 -56.20 -22.63
C HIS A 606 -17.81 -56.84 -23.17
N SER A 607 -17.70 -57.48 -24.34
CA SER A 607 -18.78 -58.33 -24.85
C SER A 607 -18.98 -59.54 -23.93
N ASP A 608 -20.21 -60.06 -23.87
CA ASP A 608 -20.52 -61.21 -23.02
C ASP A 608 -19.71 -62.46 -23.36
N GLU A 609 -19.40 -62.63 -24.65
CA GLU A 609 -18.51 -63.69 -25.15
C GLU A 609 -17.07 -63.52 -24.62
N ALA A 610 -16.55 -62.28 -24.63
CA ALA A 610 -15.23 -61.99 -24.08
C ALA A 610 -15.20 -62.25 -22.56
N VAL A 611 -16.22 -61.81 -21.82
CA VAL A 611 -16.34 -62.11 -20.38
C VAL A 611 -16.38 -63.62 -20.14
N PHE A 612 -17.16 -64.37 -20.92
CA PHE A 612 -17.23 -65.83 -20.80
C PHE A 612 -15.86 -66.49 -21.06
N LYS A 613 -15.15 -66.06 -22.12
CA LYS A 613 -13.79 -66.54 -22.44
C LYS A 613 -12.77 -66.21 -21.35
N PHE A 614 -12.86 -65.03 -20.74
CA PHE A 614 -12.00 -64.66 -19.61
C PHE A 614 -12.23 -65.56 -18.39
N LEU A 615 -13.50 -65.87 -18.08
CA LEU A 615 -13.84 -66.75 -16.97
C LEU A 615 -13.40 -68.20 -17.24
N GLU A 616 -13.56 -68.71 -18.46
CA GLU A 616 -13.05 -70.04 -18.83
C GLU A 616 -11.52 -70.11 -18.76
N SER A 617 -10.82 -69.04 -19.12
CA SER A 617 -9.36 -68.95 -18.98
C SER A 617 -8.94 -68.90 -17.51
N ALA A 618 -9.61 -68.08 -16.69
CA ALA A 618 -9.36 -67.98 -15.26
C ALA A 618 -9.69 -69.27 -14.49
N LYS A 619 -10.60 -70.12 -15.00
CA LYS A 619 -10.88 -71.45 -14.44
C LYS A 619 -9.73 -72.43 -14.59
N LYS A 620 -8.88 -72.27 -15.61
CA LYS A 620 -7.70 -73.12 -15.82
C LYS A 620 -6.55 -72.79 -14.86
N ILE A 621 -6.65 -71.70 -14.10
CA ILE A 621 -5.62 -71.25 -13.17
C ILE A 621 -6.06 -71.59 -11.74
N PRO A 622 -5.29 -72.40 -10.98
CA PRO A 622 -5.71 -72.88 -9.65
C PRO A 622 -6.09 -71.76 -8.67
N SER A 623 -5.36 -70.63 -8.68
CA SER A 623 -5.61 -69.53 -7.75
C SER A 623 -6.89 -68.73 -8.04
N THR A 624 -7.46 -68.84 -9.25
CA THR A 624 -8.67 -68.13 -9.66
C THR A 624 -9.86 -69.04 -9.98
N GLU A 625 -9.67 -70.36 -9.98
CA GLU A 625 -10.68 -71.35 -10.39
C GLU A 625 -12.00 -71.21 -9.63
N LYS A 626 -11.94 -71.14 -8.30
CA LYS A 626 -13.12 -71.03 -7.44
C LYS A 626 -13.91 -69.74 -7.70
N LEU A 627 -13.20 -68.61 -7.83
CA LEU A 627 -13.80 -67.32 -8.12
C LEU A 627 -14.41 -67.32 -9.52
N ALA A 628 -13.69 -67.78 -10.52
CA ALA A 628 -14.14 -67.80 -11.91
C ALA A 628 -15.36 -68.73 -12.11
N THR A 629 -15.41 -69.87 -11.41
CA THR A 629 -16.58 -70.75 -11.42
C THR A 629 -17.81 -70.08 -10.79
N LYS A 630 -17.63 -69.37 -9.67
CA LYS A 630 -18.71 -68.59 -9.05
C LYS A 630 -19.21 -67.49 -9.99
N LEU A 631 -18.29 -66.72 -10.57
CA LEU A 631 -18.61 -65.64 -11.50
C LEU A 631 -19.30 -66.17 -12.77
N GLN A 632 -18.94 -67.35 -13.27
CA GLN A 632 -19.63 -67.97 -14.40
C GLN A 632 -21.09 -68.33 -14.08
N ALA A 633 -21.38 -68.78 -12.85
CA ALA A 633 -22.75 -68.99 -12.41
C ALA A 633 -23.51 -67.64 -12.29
N GLU A 634 -22.89 -66.64 -11.68
CA GLU A 634 -23.44 -65.26 -11.60
C GLU A 634 -23.68 -64.66 -12.99
N GLN A 635 -22.89 -65.04 -14.01
CA GLN A 635 -23.05 -64.58 -15.39
C GLN A 635 -24.35 -65.08 -16.01
N LEU A 636 -24.68 -66.36 -15.81
CA LEU A 636 -25.94 -66.92 -16.28
C LEU A 636 -27.14 -66.31 -15.55
N GLU A 637 -27.03 -66.07 -14.24
CA GLU A 637 -28.06 -65.36 -13.47
C GLU A 637 -28.25 -63.92 -13.94
N TYR A 638 -27.16 -63.23 -14.26
CA TYR A 638 -27.19 -61.90 -14.84
C TYR A 638 -27.92 -61.88 -16.19
N PHE A 639 -27.69 -62.87 -17.06
CA PHE A 639 -28.41 -63.02 -18.32
C PHE A 639 -29.91 -63.27 -18.11
N LEU A 640 -30.30 -64.07 -17.11
CA LEU A 640 -31.70 -64.27 -16.72
C LEU A 640 -32.34 -62.95 -16.28
N LYS A 641 -31.66 -62.18 -15.41
CA LYS A 641 -32.13 -60.87 -14.93
C LYS A 641 -32.28 -59.86 -16.08
N LYS A 642 -31.40 -59.90 -17.08
CA LYS A 642 -31.46 -59.07 -18.29
C LYS A 642 -32.37 -59.63 -19.38
N ARG A 643 -33.03 -60.78 -19.15
CA ARG A 643 -33.95 -61.45 -20.06
C ARG A 643 -33.34 -61.81 -21.44
N LYS A 644 -32.04 -62.06 -21.52
CA LYS A 644 -31.34 -62.39 -22.80
C LYS A 644 -31.91 -63.66 -23.45
N SER A 645 -32.10 -63.65 -24.76
CA SER A 645 -32.67 -64.79 -25.50
C SER A 645 -31.81 -66.05 -25.30
N PRO A 646 -32.40 -67.25 -25.21
CA PRO A 646 -31.62 -68.49 -25.22
C PRO A 646 -30.66 -68.55 -26.41
N GLU A 647 -31.06 -68.01 -27.57
CA GLU A 647 -30.26 -67.96 -28.79
C GLU A 647 -28.98 -67.12 -28.57
N ASP A 648 -29.09 -65.91 -28.02
CA ASP A 648 -27.93 -65.06 -27.70
C ASP A 648 -26.99 -65.73 -26.70
N VAL A 649 -27.56 -66.44 -25.71
CA VAL A 649 -26.76 -67.16 -24.70
C VAL A 649 -26.09 -68.40 -25.30
N ALA A 650 -26.70 -69.05 -26.31
CA ALA A 650 -26.07 -70.15 -27.03
C ALA A 650 -24.79 -69.68 -27.74
N VAL A 651 -24.83 -68.50 -28.36
CA VAL A 651 -23.67 -67.87 -29.00
C VAL A 651 -22.56 -67.60 -27.99
N VAL A 652 -22.87 -66.98 -26.85
CA VAL A 652 -21.89 -66.68 -25.79
C VAL A 652 -21.23 -67.95 -25.22
N LEU A 653 -22.01 -69.02 -25.06
CA LEU A 653 -21.54 -70.30 -24.53
C LEU A 653 -20.88 -71.19 -25.60
N ASN A 654 -20.86 -70.76 -26.87
CA ASN A 654 -20.44 -71.52 -28.04
C ASN A 654 -21.14 -72.89 -28.13
N VAL A 655 -22.47 -72.89 -28.12
CA VAL A 655 -23.33 -74.08 -28.25
C VAL A 655 -24.06 -74.04 -29.58
N GLN A 656 -23.71 -74.95 -30.48
CA GLN A 656 -24.34 -75.17 -31.78
C GLN A 656 -25.14 -76.48 -31.81
N ASP A 657 -24.68 -77.51 -31.09
CA ASP A 657 -25.38 -78.78 -31.00
C ASP A 657 -25.29 -79.43 -29.60
N LYS A 658 -25.81 -80.66 -29.46
CA LYS A 658 -25.92 -81.36 -28.16
C LYS A 658 -24.60 -81.93 -27.64
N THR A 659 -23.56 -81.97 -28.47
CA THR A 659 -22.24 -82.52 -28.15
C THR A 659 -21.28 -81.48 -27.57
N ASP A 660 -21.63 -80.18 -27.66
CA ASP A 660 -20.80 -79.10 -27.13
C ASP A 660 -20.66 -79.12 -25.61
N ALA A 661 -19.46 -78.80 -25.13
CA ALA A 661 -19.10 -78.86 -23.71
C ALA A 661 -20.00 -78.01 -22.80
N ASN A 662 -20.58 -76.92 -23.33
CA ASN A 662 -21.48 -76.04 -22.57
C ASN A 662 -22.98 -76.32 -22.81
N TRP A 663 -23.34 -77.35 -23.59
CA TRP A 663 -24.74 -77.65 -23.93
C TRP A 663 -25.63 -77.82 -22.70
N GLN A 664 -25.16 -78.55 -21.68
CA GLN A 664 -25.92 -78.77 -20.45
C GLN A 664 -26.15 -77.47 -19.68
N LYS A 665 -25.16 -76.55 -19.66
CA LYS A 665 -25.30 -75.23 -19.02
C LYS A 665 -26.33 -74.39 -19.77
N TRP A 666 -26.28 -74.37 -21.09
CA TRP A 666 -27.25 -73.67 -21.94
C TRP A 666 -28.67 -74.23 -21.77
N LYS A 667 -28.84 -75.55 -21.80
CA LYS A 667 -30.14 -76.23 -21.59
C LYS A 667 -30.73 -75.86 -20.22
N ASN A 668 -29.90 -75.81 -19.18
CA ASN A 668 -30.32 -75.38 -17.85
C ASN A 668 -30.74 -73.91 -17.81
N TYR A 669 -30.02 -73.02 -18.50
CA TYR A 669 -30.41 -71.62 -18.66
C TYR A 669 -31.76 -71.48 -19.36
N GLN A 670 -31.95 -72.18 -20.50
CA GLN A 670 -33.20 -72.19 -21.26
C GLN A 670 -34.37 -72.65 -20.38
N ARG A 671 -34.19 -73.72 -19.59
CA ARG A 671 -35.20 -74.21 -18.64
C ARG A 671 -35.56 -73.16 -17.59
N LYS A 672 -34.57 -72.49 -16.99
CA LYS A 672 -34.79 -71.45 -15.97
C LYS A 672 -35.46 -70.19 -16.52
N LYS A 673 -35.30 -69.88 -17.81
CA LYS A 673 -35.91 -68.70 -18.45
C LYS A 673 -37.39 -68.92 -18.81
N ARG A 674 -37.81 -70.16 -19.07
CA ARG A 674 -39.23 -70.45 -19.39
C ARG A 674 -40.11 -69.86 -18.27
N PRO A 675 -41.13 -69.04 -18.59
CA PRO A 675 -42.12 -68.67 -17.59
C PRO A 675 -42.67 -69.96 -16.99
N THR A 676 -42.88 -70.00 -15.68
CA THR A 676 -43.75 -71.00 -15.06
C THR A 676 -45.08 -70.95 -15.81
N GLU A 677 -45.32 -71.94 -16.67
CA GLU A 677 -46.62 -72.16 -17.28
C GLU A 677 -47.62 -72.31 -16.14
N ILE A 678 -48.52 -71.34 -16.00
CA ILE A 678 -49.86 -71.65 -15.49
C ILE A 678 -50.44 -72.58 -16.55
N THR A 679 -50.38 -73.87 -16.26
CA THR A 679 -51.00 -74.92 -17.05
C THR A 679 -52.50 -74.69 -17.11
N TRP A 680 -53.01 -74.35 -18.29
CA TRP A 680 -54.29 -74.90 -18.73
C TRP A 680 -54.00 -75.90 -19.84
N SER A 681 -54.18 -77.16 -19.48
CA SER A 681 -54.00 -78.35 -20.29
C SER A 681 -54.97 -78.38 -21.47
N VAL A 682 -54.45 -78.53 -22.70
CA VAL A 682 -55.10 -79.33 -23.75
C VAL A 682 -54.02 -80.03 -24.59
N GLY A 683 -54.05 -81.37 -24.58
CA GLY A 683 -53.82 -82.23 -25.74
C GLY A 683 -52.39 -82.42 -26.27
N SER A 684 -51.84 -83.60 -26.01
CA SER A 684 -50.71 -84.25 -26.68
C SER A 684 -50.92 -84.46 -28.19
N ASP A 685 -49.93 -84.12 -29.04
CA ASP A 685 -49.02 -85.11 -29.66
C ASP A 685 -48.14 -84.55 -30.79
N PHE A 686 -46.95 -85.14 -30.91
CA PHE A 686 -45.86 -84.85 -31.85
C PHE A 686 -46.23 -85.08 -33.33
N ARG A 687 -45.76 -84.23 -34.26
CA ARG A 687 -44.70 -84.56 -35.26
C ARG A 687 -44.50 -83.54 -36.41
N HIS A 688 -43.22 -83.44 -36.77
CA HIS A 688 -42.61 -83.16 -38.08
C HIS A 688 -42.29 -81.73 -38.59
N PHE A 689 -41.03 -81.68 -39.04
CA PHE A 689 -40.21 -80.65 -39.67
C PHE A 689 -40.58 -80.47 -41.15
N THR A 690 -40.75 -79.22 -41.60
CA THR A 690 -40.08 -78.51 -42.73
C THR A 690 -41.01 -77.46 -43.41
N PRO A 691 -40.45 -76.37 -43.98
CA PRO A 691 -41.17 -75.12 -44.26
C PRO A 691 -41.63 -74.98 -45.72
N PRO A 692 -42.58 -74.07 -45.99
CA PRO A 692 -42.48 -73.23 -47.18
C PRO A 692 -42.71 -71.74 -46.83
N ALA A 693 -41.77 -70.88 -47.22
CA ALA A 693 -41.87 -70.01 -48.39
C ALA A 693 -42.97 -68.93 -48.27
N SER A 694 -42.51 -67.72 -47.94
CA SER A 694 -42.95 -66.41 -48.47
C SER A 694 -44.35 -66.33 -49.08
N ILE A 695 -45.28 -65.67 -48.38
CA ILE A 695 -46.41 -64.97 -49.03
C ILE A 695 -46.63 -63.60 -48.37
N SER A 696 -46.66 -62.62 -49.28
CA SER A 696 -46.98 -61.21 -49.24
C SER A 696 -47.91 -60.67 -48.14
N PHE A 697 -47.50 -59.54 -47.57
CA PHE A 697 -48.40 -58.54 -47.00
C PHE A 697 -49.13 -57.77 -48.11
N LYS A 698 -50.46 -57.69 -48.03
CA LYS A 698 -51.21 -56.53 -48.53
C LYS A 698 -52.28 -56.11 -47.51
N PRO A 699 -52.58 -54.81 -47.39
CA PRO A 699 -53.24 -54.20 -46.23
C PRO A 699 -54.74 -53.95 -46.48
N ALA A 700 -55.49 -53.79 -45.39
CA ALA A 700 -56.83 -53.19 -45.37
C ALA A 700 -56.89 -52.29 -44.12
N THR A 701 -56.76 -50.96 -44.28
CA THR A 701 -57.86 -49.96 -44.36
C THR A 701 -58.70 -49.97 -43.09
N ASP A 702 -58.37 -49.15 -42.08
CA ASP A 702 -58.78 -47.74 -41.90
C ASP A 702 -60.26 -47.61 -41.46
N GLU A 703 -60.50 -47.18 -40.22
CA GLU A 703 -61.18 -45.90 -39.91
C GLU A 703 -61.60 -45.77 -38.43
N ARG A 704 -61.04 -44.73 -37.79
CA ARG A 704 -61.67 -43.71 -36.90
C ARG A 704 -62.50 -44.11 -35.65
N CYS A 705 -62.06 -43.62 -34.48
CA CYS A 705 -62.74 -42.65 -33.57
C CYS A 705 -62.15 -42.74 -32.13
N ILE A 706 -61.42 -41.73 -31.65
CA ILE A 706 -61.85 -40.62 -30.75
C ILE A 706 -62.24 -41.08 -29.31
N GLY A 707 -61.37 -40.75 -28.34
CA GLY A 707 -61.71 -39.84 -27.23
C GLY A 707 -62.30 -40.35 -25.90
N ILE A 708 -61.63 -39.91 -24.82
CA ILE A 708 -62.18 -39.40 -23.53
C ILE A 708 -62.29 -40.35 -22.31
N CYS A 709 -61.81 -39.79 -21.20
CA CYS A 709 -61.80 -40.17 -19.78
C CYS A 709 -63.09 -40.75 -19.16
N GLY A 710 -62.92 -41.48 -18.06
CA GLY A 710 -63.91 -41.69 -16.98
C GLY A 710 -63.21 -42.21 -15.71
N ILE A 711 -63.03 -41.39 -14.65
CA ILE A 711 -63.91 -41.18 -13.46
C ILE A 711 -63.72 -42.30 -12.40
N HIS A 712 -63.01 -42.07 -11.28
CA HIS A 712 -63.44 -41.52 -9.96
C HIS A 712 -64.57 -42.29 -9.26
N PHE A 713 -64.35 -42.72 -8.00
CA PHE A 713 -65.34 -42.59 -6.91
C PHE A 713 -64.66 -42.68 -5.52
N LEU A 714 -65.06 -41.74 -4.66
CA LEU A 714 -64.77 -41.55 -3.24
C LEU A 714 -65.85 -42.21 -2.37
N ASN A 715 -65.56 -42.43 -1.08
CA ASN A 715 -66.54 -42.40 0.04
C ASN A 715 -65.76 -42.06 1.34
N GLU A 716 -65.91 -40.85 1.92
CA GLU A 716 -66.76 -40.47 3.08
C GLU A 716 -66.42 -41.20 4.40
N GLY A 717 -66.22 -40.61 5.59
CA GLY A 717 -66.28 -39.22 6.08
C GLY A 717 -66.03 -39.12 7.61
N SER A 718 -65.85 -37.87 8.09
CA SER A 718 -66.10 -37.30 9.44
C SER A 718 -65.22 -37.56 10.71
N ILE A 719 -64.31 -36.61 10.95
CA ILE A 719 -64.05 -35.71 12.13
C ILE A 719 -64.58 -36.04 13.55
N SER A 720 -63.68 -35.95 14.55
CA SER A 720 -63.94 -35.37 15.89
C SER A 720 -62.62 -34.87 16.56
N VAL A 721 -62.70 -33.78 17.32
CA VAL A 721 -61.62 -32.91 17.84
C VAL A 721 -61.68 -32.88 19.38
N LYS A 722 -60.52 -32.86 20.12
CA LYS A 722 -60.15 -31.91 21.21
C LYS A 722 -58.89 -32.32 22.06
N PRO A 723 -58.28 -31.43 22.90
CA PRO A 723 -56.89 -30.96 22.74
C PRO A 723 -55.99 -31.05 24.02
N SER A 724 -54.71 -30.67 23.92
CA SER A 724 -53.80 -30.07 24.96
C SER A 724 -52.33 -30.32 24.56
N ALA A 725 -51.31 -29.50 24.79
CA ALA A 725 -51.15 -28.18 25.39
C ALA A 725 -49.84 -27.54 24.88
N HIS A 726 -49.76 -26.22 25.04
CA HIS A 726 -48.68 -25.27 24.78
C HIS A 726 -47.23 -25.68 25.14
N ARG A 727 -46.27 -25.18 24.35
CA ARG A 727 -45.31 -24.17 24.83
C ARG A 727 -44.67 -23.38 23.68
N GLU A 728 -44.79 -22.06 23.81
CA GLU A 728 -44.19 -20.99 23.02
C GLU A 728 -42.68 -20.92 23.23
N TRP A 729 -41.93 -20.55 22.17
CA TRP A 729 -40.89 -19.51 22.23
C TRP A 729 -40.99 -18.70 20.94
N ASP A 730 -40.88 -17.40 21.10
CA ASP A 730 -41.36 -16.35 20.22
C ASP A 730 -40.18 -15.64 19.51
N ILE A 731 -40.50 -14.94 18.43
CA ILE A 731 -39.81 -13.78 17.81
C ILE A 731 -38.86 -14.01 16.59
N ALA A 732 -39.38 -13.48 15.47
CA ALA A 732 -38.77 -12.74 14.36
C ALA A 732 -38.10 -13.47 13.18
N ALA A 733 -38.88 -13.69 12.11
CA ALA A 733 -38.37 -13.64 10.75
C ALA A 733 -39.46 -13.23 9.74
N GLN A 734 -39.30 -12.07 9.10
CA GLN A 734 -39.61 -11.79 7.69
C GLN A 734 -39.11 -10.38 7.32
N PRO A 735 -38.80 -10.05 6.03
CA PRO A 735 -38.82 -10.90 4.84
C PRO A 735 -37.55 -10.81 3.96
N VAL A 736 -37.10 -11.94 3.40
CA VAL A 736 -36.26 -11.96 2.18
C VAL A 736 -37.21 -12.14 1.00
N MET A 737 -37.79 -11.03 0.52
CA MET A 737 -38.58 -10.94 -0.70
C MET A 737 -38.10 -9.75 -1.55
N ALA A 738 -36.81 -9.74 -1.92
CA ALA A 738 -36.24 -8.69 -2.78
C ALA A 738 -35.02 -9.11 -3.63
N THR A 739 -34.79 -10.40 -3.89
CA THR A 739 -33.59 -10.81 -4.66
C THR A 739 -33.83 -11.89 -5.71
N VAL A 740 -35.10 -12.14 -6.08
CA VAL A 740 -35.45 -13.05 -7.18
C VAL A 740 -36.07 -12.31 -8.38
N GLU A 741 -36.50 -11.05 -8.23
CA GLU A 741 -37.09 -10.27 -9.34
C GLU A 741 -36.07 -9.46 -10.18
N LEU A 742 -34.81 -9.32 -9.76
CA LEU A 742 -33.78 -8.63 -10.56
C LEU A 742 -32.90 -9.56 -11.41
N ALA A 743 -32.98 -10.87 -11.23
CA ALA A 743 -32.20 -11.84 -12.02
C ALA A 743 -32.94 -12.38 -13.27
N VAL A 744 -34.25 -12.14 -13.38
CA VAL A 744 -35.08 -12.63 -14.51
C VAL A 744 -35.24 -11.58 -15.63
N GLN A 745 -34.90 -10.31 -15.40
CA GLN A 745 -34.94 -9.27 -16.45
C GLN A 745 -33.61 -9.08 -17.22
N ALA A 746 -32.48 -9.62 -16.74
CA ALA A 746 -31.18 -9.47 -17.43
C ALA A 746 -30.90 -10.57 -18.49
N VAL A 747 -31.72 -11.63 -18.57
CA VAL A 747 -31.52 -12.75 -19.51
C VAL A 747 -32.48 -12.71 -20.71
N ARG A 748 -33.36 -11.69 -20.80
CA ARG A 748 -34.30 -11.51 -21.94
C ARG A 748 -33.92 -10.42 -22.95
N ALA A 749 -32.70 -9.88 -22.90
CA ALA A 749 -32.27 -8.79 -23.80
C ALA A 749 -30.96 -9.07 -24.55
N SER A 750 -30.70 -10.32 -24.97
CA SER A 750 -29.54 -10.62 -25.83
C SER A 750 -29.75 -11.80 -26.78
N THR A 751 -30.81 -11.78 -27.58
CA THR A 751 -30.90 -12.56 -28.82
C THR A 751 -31.89 -11.89 -29.77
N THR A 752 -31.52 -11.84 -31.06
CA THR A 752 -32.26 -11.38 -32.26
C THR A 752 -32.27 -9.87 -32.56
N ASN A 753 -31.39 -9.40 -33.46
CA ASN A 753 -31.79 -9.17 -34.86
C ASN A 753 -30.57 -8.95 -35.79
N ASP A 754 -30.43 -9.82 -36.78
CA ASP A 754 -29.63 -9.68 -38.00
C ASP A 754 -30.66 -9.79 -39.14
N ARG A 755 -31.03 -8.65 -39.73
CA ARG A 755 -31.57 -8.37 -41.08
C ARG A 755 -32.29 -7.03 -41.12
#